data_AF-A0A6J6EZ77-F1
#
_entry.id   AF-A0A6J6EZ77-F1
#
_cell.length_a   1.000
_cell.length_b   1.000
_cell.length_c   1.000
_cell.angle_alpha   90.00
_cell.angle_beta   90.00
_cell.angle_gamma   90.00
#
_symmetry.space_group_name_H-M   'P 1'
#
loop_
_entity.id
_entity.type
_entity.pdbx_description
1 polymer ?
#
loop_
_entity_poly.entity_id
_entity_poly.type
_entity_poly.pdbx_seq_one_letter_code
_entity_poly.pdbx_strand_id
1 'polypeptide(L)'
;MGDVNRWLKLALSSFAVAVLAIAGVIQPGIGLSHASANADPTGTVIHGARNTTIWVGADATGLLHWSENQGTSWTSSGFGLTKSGVTSVVWTGTQFLATSYFEAARSSDGKNWTRFMLPLGSAFDPGNLISDAEFFRSGSMSAEAIQSFLQERNPDCRSGFVCMKDYRETTFSRDASVLCRAYQGVENETAAQIIAKVSEACGVSAEALLVLIQKEQSLVTLTAPSTTRFQKATGYACPDTAPCDAQFFGFYNQVYNAAKQFKRYSNPPGTSRFFTWFAIGQTPQVRLHPNASCGTTPVRIRNQATAGLYYYTPYTPNQIAMVNLATAGDSCSSYGNRNFWRVYNYWFNPTKDFRTLAATRDGLTMVVDRDGTIATSRDLTNWQRLGVVPGASPANGVSEFGQSNKGNYAVLTASGKAFESADGVSWTEIAVQTTQVNQDIVTRHTVRSGETVWAIARANGVAVASVVAENSLPQSGSLIRVGQALTITKRGIVTTVNSPVILDPSIVIASGAVRPNPPAEVVDPPAVDPNAPVDPDSTPADPVEENPEVPAEPVVPLPPLEPLVVERVTNDVFYTVGRGDTMLRIAFRNRTTAAKIASDNNIRNVNRIRVGQRLKVGQTTQEMSYHRSQEGDTPERIAERRSVALPTILGLNTSLRSGQVITPGTLVRLS
;
A
#
# COMPACT_ATOMS: atom_id res chain seq x y z
N MET A 1 9.71 -41.12 -29.22
CA MET A 1 9.05 -42.13 -28.36
C MET A 1 10.04 -42.49 -27.26
N GLY A 2 9.65 -42.29 -25.98
CA GLY A 2 10.35 -42.63 -24.72
C GLY A 2 11.68 -41.88 -24.48
N ASP A 3 12.00 -41.24 -23.36
CA ASP A 3 11.39 -41.22 -22.03
C ASP A 3 11.79 -39.90 -21.34
N VAL A 4 10.77 -39.19 -20.84
CA VAL A 4 10.90 -38.04 -19.94
C VAL A 4 10.51 -38.56 -18.56
N ASN A 5 11.47 -38.82 -17.67
CA ASN A 5 11.27 -38.86 -16.20
C ASN A 5 12.56 -39.29 -15.48
N ARG A 6 13.24 -38.34 -14.81
CA ARG A 6 14.12 -38.63 -13.65
C ARG A 6 14.50 -37.36 -12.89
N TRP A 7 13.50 -36.70 -12.30
CA TRP A 7 13.70 -35.75 -11.19
C TRP A 7 12.49 -35.79 -10.25
N LEU A 8 12.39 -36.86 -9.45
CA LEU A 8 11.61 -36.85 -8.20
C LEU A 8 12.00 -38.09 -7.39
N LYS A 9 12.77 -37.89 -6.30
CA LYS A 9 12.83 -38.71 -5.07
C LYS A 9 14.13 -38.38 -4.32
N LEU A 10 14.02 -37.70 -3.18
CA LEU A 10 14.44 -38.21 -1.87
C LEU A 10 14.42 -37.09 -0.83
N ALA A 11 13.44 -37.16 0.05
CA ALA A 11 13.47 -36.68 1.42
C ALA A 11 13.13 -37.86 2.34
N LEU A 12 13.54 -37.76 3.61
CA LEU A 12 13.37 -38.70 4.76
C LEU A 12 14.51 -39.73 4.86
N SER A 13 15.16 -40.02 5.99
CA SER A 13 14.92 -39.88 7.44
C SER A 13 16.31 -40.05 8.16
N SER A 14 16.62 -39.77 9.43
CA SER A 14 16.06 -40.25 10.71
C SER A 14 16.80 -39.61 11.90
N PHE A 15 16.14 -39.53 13.05
CA PHE A 15 16.63 -39.17 14.40
C PHE A 15 17.66 -40.16 14.99
N ALA A 16 18.59 -39.69 15.85
CA ALA A 16 19.10 -40.40 17.03
C ALA A 16 19.85 -39.47 18.01
N VAL A 17 19.64 -39.73 19.31
CA VAL A 17 20.03 -39.00 20.52
C VAL A 17 21.45 -39.34 20.97
N ALA A 18 22.19 -38.38 21.56
CA ALA A 18 23.18 -38.64 22.61
C ALA A 18 23.42 -37.41 23.50
N VAL A 19 23.22 -37.58 24.80
CA VAL A 19 23.53 -36.65 25.91
C VAL A 19 24.94 -36.95 26.42
N LEU A 20 25.74 -35.92 26.71
CA LEU A 20 26.75 -35.98 27.79
C LEU A 20 27.15 -34.57 28.24
N ALA A 21 26.96 -34.31 29.53
CA ALA A 21 27.40 -33.13 30.26
C ALA A 21 28.87 -33.28 30.69
N ILE A 22 29.55 -32.15 30.98
CA ILE A 22 30.30 -31.86 32.23
C ILE A 22 30.92 -30.44 32.15
N ALA A 23 30.97 -29.82 33.32
CA ALA A 23 31.18 -28.42 33.69
C ALA A 23 32.61 -27.86 33.58
N GLY A 24 32.72 -26.52 33.68
CA GLY A 24 33.75 -25.89 34.53
C GLY A 24 34.43 -24.58 34.05
N VAL A 25 33.94 -23.43 34.53
CA VAL A 25 34.62 -22.23 35.12
C VAL A 25 35.89 -21.69 34.40
N ILE A 26 36.01 -20.40 34.01
CA ILE A 26 36.50 -19.26 34.84
C ILE A 26 36.21 -17.91 34.11
N GLN A 27 35.63 -16.94 34.82
CA GLN A 27 35.66 -15.48 34.55
C GLN A 27 36.78 -14.81 35.39
N PRO A 28 37.29 -13.63 35.01
CA PRO A 28 36.75 -12.32 35.50
C PRO A 28 36.74 -11.25 34.37
N GLY A 29 35.93 -10.19 34.33
CA GLY A 29 35.20 -9.46 35.35
C GLY A 29 35.65 -7.98 35.33
N ILE A 30 34.92 -7.09 34.65
CA ILE A 30 34.81 -5.65 35.00
C ILE A 30 33.39 -5.20 34.62
N GLY A 31 32.57 -4.92 35.63
CA GLY A 31 31.20 -4.43 35.47
C GLY A 31 31.11 -2.92 35.56
N LEU A 32 30.03 -2.36 35.01
CA LEU A 32 29.37 -1.18 35.55
C LEU A 32 27.86 -1.36 35.39
N SER A 33 27.20 -1.36 36.55
CA SER A 33 25.78 -1.43 36.80
C SER A 33 25.00 -0.34 36.07
N HIS A 34 23.88 -0.70 35.45
CA HIS A 34 22.71 0.18 35.35
C HIS A 34 21.48 -0.58 35.86
N ALA A 35 20.76 0.11 36.73
CA ALA A 35 19.64 -0.34 37.52
C ALA A 35 18.53 -0.99 36.66
N SER A 36 17.86 -1.95 37.29
CA SER A 36 16.61 -2.53 36.80
C SER A 36 15.56 -1.45 36.59
N ALA A 37 15.36 -1.07 35.33
CA ALA A 37 14.08 -0.52 34.89
C ALA A 37 13.23 -1.70 34.43
N ASN A 38 12.17 -2.02 35.20
CA ASN A 38 11.07 -2.83 34.73
C ASN A 38 10.49 -2.20 33.48
N ALA A 39 10.92 -2.66 32.31
CA ALA A 39 10.26 -2.40 31.04
C ALA A 39 9.29 -3.56 30.80
N ASP A 40 8.00 -3.32 31.00
CA ASP A 40 6.93 -4.16 30.47
C ASP A 40 6.94 -4.01 28.94
N PRO A 41 7.28 -5.05 28.14
CA PRO A 41 7.29 -4.96 26.70
C PRO A 41 6.09 -5.74 26.12
N THR A 42 4.94 -5.77 26.79
CA THR A 42 3.75 -6.38 26.20
C THR A 42 3.12 -5.41 25.20
N GLY A 43 3.59 -5.49 23.95
CA GLY A 43 2.90 -4.87 22.82
C GLY A 43 1.43 -5.30 22.83
N THR A 44 0.52 -4.33 22.79
CA THR A 44 -0.92 -4.59 22.84
C THR A 44 -1.30 -5.57 21.74
N VAL A 45 -1.90 -6.71 22.12
CA VAL A 45 -2.43 -7.70 21.19
C VAL A 45 -3.63 -7.09 20.47
N ILE A 46 -3.56 -6.99 19.14
CA ILE A 46 -4.58 -6.36 18.28
C ILE A 46 -5.44 -7.38 17.53
N HIS A 47 -4.96 -8.62 17.40
CA HIS A 47 -5.69 -9.75 16.81
C HIS A 47 -5.49 -10.97 17.69
N GLY A 48 -6.48 -11.84 17.80
CA GLY A 48 -6.31 -13.07 18.55
C GLY A 48 -7.37 -14.12 18.26
N ALA A 49 -6.99 -15.36 18.53
CA ALA A 49 -7.91 -16.50 18.52
C ALA A 49 -7.64 -17.38 19.75
N ARG A 50 -8.60 -18.24 20.10
CA ARG A 50 -8.39 -19.26 21.14
C ARG A 50 -8.92 -20.62 20.70
N ASN A 51 -8.31 -21.65 21.25
CA ASN A 51 -8.93 -22.97 21.33
C ASN A 51 -9.37 -23.23 22.78
N THR A 52 -9.59 -24.49 23.15
CA THR A 52 -10.01 -24.85 24.51
C THR A 52 -8.92 -24.69 25.57
N THR A 53 -7.64 -24.59 25.18
CA THR A 53 -6.49 -24.62 26.10
C THR A 53 -5.62 -23.36 26.07
N ILE A 54 -5.53 -22.67 24.94
CA ILE A 54 -4.60 -21.56 24.74
C ILE A 54 -5.24 -20.42 23.95
N TRP A 55 -4.80 -19.20 24.26
CA TRP A 55 -5.05 -17.99 23.50
C TRP A 55 -3.82 -17.65 22.69
N VAL A 56 -4.02 -17.22 21.46
CA VAL A 56 -2.98 -16.74 20.55
C VAL A 56 -3.30 -15.31 20.19
N GLY A 57 -2.28 -14.47 20.15
CA GLY A 57 -2.39 -13.05 19.87
C GLY A 57 -1.33 -12.61 18.86
N ALA A 58 -1.58 -11.50 18.18
CA ALA A 58 -0.58 -10.79 17.41
C ALA A 58 -0.56 -9.32 17.84
N ASP A 59 0.63 -8.75 18.00
CA ASP A 59 0.78 -7.31 18.25
C ASP A 59 0.84 -6.50 16.95
N ALA A 60 0.89 -5.18 17.09
CA ALA A 60 0.95 -4.24 15.96
C ALA A 60 2.23 -4.39 15.09
N THR A 61 3.28 -5.02 15.61
CA THR A 61 4.51 -5.29 14.85
C THR A 61 4.42 -6.59 14.04
N GLY A 62 3.38 -7.38 14.27
CA GLY A 62 3.15 -8.68 13.66
C GLY A 62 3.85 -9.84 14.38
N LEU A 63 4.37 -9.62 15.58
CA LEU A 63 4.92 -10.68 16.42
C LEU A 63 3.76 -11.48 17.06
N LEU A 64 3.86 -12.80 17.01
CA LEU A 64 2.87 -13.71 17.56
C LEU A 64 3.18 -14.05 19.01
N HIS A 65 2.15 -14.05 19.83
CA HIS A 65 2.17 -14.30 21.27
C HIS A 65 1.16 -15.39 21.61
N TRP A 66 1.34 -16.02 22.76
CA TRP A 66 0.40 -16.99 23.31
C TRP A 66 0.18 -16.78 24.81
N SER A 67 -0.95 -17.27 25.30
CA SER A 67 -1.35 -17.17 26.71
C SER A 67 -2.16 -18.40 27.13
N GLU A 68 -1.77 -19.01 28.24
CA GLU A 68 -2.48 -20.13 28.87
C GLU A 68 -3.47 -19.66 29.96
N ASN A 69 -3.38 -18.39 30.36
CA ASN A 69 -4.18 -17.78 31.42
C ASN A 69 -5.16 -16.72 30.87
N GLN A 70 -5.79 -17.05 29.75
CA GLN A 70 -6.86 -16.24 29.15
C GLN A 70 -6.45 -14.79 28.84
N GLY A 71 -5.21 -14.59 28.41
CA GLY A 71 -4.70 -13.28 28.01
C GLY A 71 -4.26 -12.37 29.16
N THR A 72 -4.25 -12.86 30.41
CA THR A 72 -3.73 -12.07 31.56
C THR A 72 -2.22 -11.90 31.51
N SER A 73 -1.48 -12.86 30.94
CA SER A 73 -0.08 -12.69 30.56
C SER A 73 0.18 -13.28 29.17
N TRP A 74 1.06 -12.63 28.42
CA TRP A 74 1.43 -13.03 27.06
C TRP A 74 2.90 -13.43 26.99
N THR A 75 3.17 -14.53 26.31
CA THR A 75 4.52 -15.01 26.01
C THR A 75 4.76 -14.91 24.51
N SER A 76 5.88 -14.31 24.10
CA SER A 76 6.27 -14.26 22.70
C SER A 76 6.59 -15.65 22.16
N SER A 77 6.14 -15.95 20.95
CA SER A 77 6.53 -17.15 20.20
C SER A 77 7.92 -17.02 19.55
N GLY A 78 8.52 -15.83 19.55
CA GLY A 78 9.73 -15.52 18.77
C GLY A 78 9.50 -15.52 17.26
N PHE A 79 8.25 -15.66 16.80
CA PHE A 79 7.87 -15.70 15.40
C PHE A 79 6.95 -14.53 15.04
N GLY A 80 7.14 -13.91 13.88
CA GLY A 80 6.26 -12.84 13.39
C GLY A 80 6.11 -12.81 11.87
N LEU A 81 5.09 -12.09 11.42
CA LEU A 81 4.83 -11.78 10.00
C LEU A 81 5.17 -10.30 9.76
N THR A 82 6.24 -10.03 9.01
CA THR A 82 7.05 -8.81 9.22
C THR A 82 6.77 -7.65 8.26
N LYS A 83 5.93 -7.81 7.22
CA LYS A 83 5.81 -6.75 6.19
C LYS A 83 4.65 -5.77 6.38
N SER A 84 3.59 -6.14 7.11
CA SER A 84 2.42 -5.27 7.31
C SER A 84 1.62 -5.58 8.59
N GLY A 85 2.26 -6.24 9.57
CA GLY A 85 1.57 -6.79 10.73
C GLY A 85 0.69 -7.99 10.39
N VAL A 86 0.18 -8.66 11.42
CA VAL A 86 -0.81 -9.73 11.25
C VAL A 86 -2.17 -9.08 10.98
N THR A 87 -2.95 -9.62 10.05
CA THR A 87 -4.24 -9.08 9.62
C THR A 87 -5.41 -9.89 10.16
N SER A 88 -5.21 -11.16 10.46
CA SER A 88 -6.18 -12.01 11.18
C SER A 88 -5.45 -13.10 11.94
N VAL A 89 -6.01 -13.51 13.07
CA VAL A 89 -5.67 -14.75 13.78
C VAL A 89 -6.98 -15.49 13.99
N VAL A 90 -7.07 -16.73 13.51
CA VAL A 90 -8.28 -17.56 13.62
C VAL A 90 -7.94 -18.97 14.09
N TRP A 91 -8.87 -19.62 14.79
CA TRP A 91 -8.78 -21.06 15.10
C TRP A 91 -9.64 -21.84 14.11
N THR A 92 -9.03 -22.73 13.33
CA THR A 92 -9.76 -23.48 12.28
C THR A 92 -10.59 -24.65 12.80
N GLY A 93 -10.49 -24.96 14.09
CA GLY A 93 -10.96 -26.22 14.67
C GLY A 93 -9.82 -27.22 14.92
N THR A 94 -8.71 -27.11 14.18
CA THR A 94 -7.55 -28.01 14.30
C THR A 94 -6.23 -27.29 14.47
N GLN A 95 -6.10 -26.08 13.93
CA GLN A 95 -4.87 -25.29 13.98
C GLN A 95 -5.21 -23.79 14.07
N PHE A 96 -4.30 -23.01 14.64
CA PHE A 96 -4.30 -21.57 14.49
C PHE A 96 -3.77 -21.19 13.11
N LEU A 97 -4.39 -20.18 12.52
CA LEU A 97 -3.95 -19.51 11.29
C LEU A 97 -3.78 -18.02 11.58
N ALA A 98 -2.57 -17.52 11.41
CA ALA A 98 -2.28 -16.10 11.36
C ALA A 98 -2.07 -15.68 9.90
N THR A 99 -2.73 -14.62 9.45
CA THR A 99 -2.61 -14.10 8.08
C THR A 99 -1.96 -12.73 8.07
N SER A 100 -1.36 -12.35 6.95
CA SER A 100 -0.72 -11.06 6.73
C SER A 100 -0.71 -10.75 5.22
N TYR A 101 0.17 -9.85 4.80
CA TYR A 101 0.47 -9.49 3.42
C TYR A 101 1.24 -10.61 2.70
N PHE A 102 0.58 -11.34 1.78
CA PHE A 102 1.09 -12.53 1.08
C PHE A 102 1.50 -13.73 1.96
N GLU A 103 1.66 -13.53 3.26
CA GLU A 103 2.12 -14.53 4.21
C GLU A 103 0.98 -15.01 5.09
N ALA A 104 1.11 -16.26 5.51
CA ALA A 104 0.45 -16.77 6.69
C ALA A 104 1.40 -17.63 7.49
N ALA A 105 1.01 -17.89 8.72
CA ALA A 105 1.60 -18.93 9.52
C ALA A 105 0.51 -19.80 10.12
N ARG A 106 0.81 -21.08 10.26
CA ARG A 106 -0.07 -22.03 10.94
C ARG A 106 0.64 -22.68 12.13
N SER A 107 -0.13 -23.00 13.16
CA SER A 107 0.37 -23.64 14.37
C SER A 107 -0.71 -24.52 15.00
N SER A 108 -0.39 -25.77 15.33
CA SER A 108 -1.32 -26.64 16.05
C SER A 108 -1.37 -26.36 17.56
N ASP A 109 -0.31 -25.79 18.12
CA ASP A 109 -0.15 -25.57 19.57
C ASP A 109 -0.17 -24.09 19.97
N GLY A 110 -0.20 -23.17 19.01
CA GLY A 110 -0.13 -21.72 19.22
C GLY A 110 1.27 -21.20 19.52
N LYS A 111 2.28 -22.09 19.65
CA LYS A 111 3.64 -21.78 20.09
C LYS A 111 4.64 -21.94 18.96
N ASN A 112 4.55 -23.04 18.21
CA ASN A 112 5.44 -23.37 17.11
C ASN A 112 4.74 -23.05 15.79
N TRP A 113 5.30 -22.10 15.04
CA TRP A 113 4.68 -21.56 13.83
C TRP A 113 5.44 -21.98 12.58
N THR A 114 4.69 -22.35 11.54
CA THR A 114 5.24 -22.62 10.21
C THR A 114 4.73 -21.56 9.23
N ARG A 115 5.65 -20.76 8.68
CA ARG A 115 5.35 -19.77 7.63
C ARG A 115 5.01 -20.46 6.30
N PHE A 116 4.00 -19.95 5.62
CA PHE A 116 3.68 -20.29 4.24
C PHE A 116 3.13 -19.04 3.52
N MET A 117 2.97 -19.09 2.20
CA MET A 117 2.32 -17.99 1.47
C MET A 117 0.84 -18.31 1.23
N LEU A 118 -0.04 -17.35 1.51
CA LEU A 118 -1.47 -17.47 1.24
C LEU A 118 -1.76 -17.23 -0.24
N PRO A 119 -2.69 -17.98 -0.84
CA PRO A 119 -2.67 -18.08 -2.28
C PRO A 119 -3.89 -17.43 -2.94
N LEU A 120 -3.99 -16.11 -2.80
CA LEU A 120 -5.07 -15.40 -3.47
C LEU A 120 -4.69 -14.71 -4.75
N GLY A 121 -3.40 -14.42 -5.00
CA GLY A 121 -2.86 -14.06 -6.33
C GLY A 121 -3.76 -13.11 -7.14
N SER A 122 -4.54 -12.28 -6.47
CA SER A 122 -5.77 -11.65 -6.95
C SER A 122 -5.43 -10.38 -7.69
N ALA A 123 -4.47 -9.66 -7.12
CA ALA A 123 -3.74 -8.59 -7.72
C ALA A 123 -2.75 -9.02 -8.82
N PHE A 124 -2.68 -10.31 -9.16
CA PHE A 124 -1.95 -10.72 -10.36
C PHE A 124 -2.78 -10.34 -11.58
N ASP A 125 -2.41 -9.24 -12.20
CA ASP A 125 -2.87 -8.88 -13.53
C ASP A 125 -1.86 -9.40 -14.56
N PRO A 126 -2.16 -10.44 -15.35
CA PRO A 126 -1.24 -10.93 -16.38
C PRO A 126 -0.88 -9.82 -17.38
N GLY A 127 -1.76 -8.82 -17.58
CA GLY A 127 -1.50 -7.68 -18.45
C GLY A 127 -0.64 -6.56 -17.84
N ASN A 128 -0.43 -6.57 -16.51
CA ASN A 128 0.30 -5.54 -15.76
C ASN A 128 1.03 -6.15 -14.55
N LEU A 129 2.09 -6.89 -14.83
CA LEU A 129 2.88 -7.58 -13.80
C LEU A 129 3.67 -6.59 -12.92
N ILE A 130 4.09 -5.48 -13.52
CA ILE A 130 4.84 -4.39 -12.89
C ILE A 130 4.73 -3.16 -13.81
N SER A 131 4.73 -1.95 -13.24
CA SER A 131 4.67 -0.74 -14.04
C SER A 131 6.01 -0.42 -14.72
N ASP A 132 5.98 0.32 -15.83
CA ASP A 132 7.20 0.80 -16.49
C ASP A 132 8.05 1.70 -15.58
N ALA A 133 7.39 2.50 -14.73
CA ALA A 133 8.04 3.39 -13.78
C ALA A 133 8.80 2.61 -12.69
N GLU A 134 8.30 1.46 -12.26
CA GLU A 134 8.96 0.58 -11.29
C GLU A 134 10.08 -0.24 -11.95
N PHE A 135 9.84 -0.82 -13.13
CA PHE A 135 10.79 -1.73 -13.77
C PHE A 135 11.97 -1.01 -14.45
N PHE A 136 11.76 0.15 -15.06
CA PHE A 136 12.80 0.91 -15.78
C PHE A 136 13.39 2.08 -14.99
N ARG A 137 13.33 2.00 -13.65
CA ARG A 137 13.96 2.99 -12.75
C ARG A 137 15.46 2.73 -12.65
N SER A 138 16.26 3.60 -13.27
CA SER A 138 17.72 3.57 -13.20
C SER A 138 18.21 3.87 -11.78
N GLY A 139 19.27 3.17 -11.33
CA GLY A 139 19.92 3.45 -10.04
C GLY A 139 18.95 3.36 -8.85
N SER A 140 18.00 2.43 -8.92
CA SER A 140 16.86 2.37 -7.99
C SER A 140 17.23 2.00 -6.55
N MET A 141 18.39 1.36 -6.36
CA MET A 141 19.01 1.04 -5.07
C MET A 141 20.51 1.34 -5.15
N SER A 142 21.10 1.83 -4.07
CA SER A 142 22.56 1.94 -3.95
C SER A 142 23.19 0.56 -3.74
N ALA A 143 24.52 0.45 -3.92
CA ALA A 143 25.24 -0.79 -3.66
C ALA A 143 25.10 -1.22 -2.19
N GLU A 144 25.09 -0.27 -1.25
CA GLU A 144 24.90 -0.52 0.19
C GLU A 144 23.50 -1.06 0.47
N ALA A 145 22.46 -0.45 -0.12
CA ALA A 145 21.09 -0.91 0.04
C ALA A 145 20.89 -2.34 -0.51
N ILE A 146 21.51 -2.64 -1.66
CA ILE A 146 21.50 -4.00 -2.23
C ILE A 146 22.25 -4.96 -1.31
N GLN A 147 23.40 -4.56 -0.78
CA GLN A 147 24.19 -5.40 0.13
C GLN A 147 23.42 -5.75 1.40
N SER A 148 22.78 -4.76 2.04
CA SER A 148 21.92 -4.99 3.21
C SER A 148 20.74 -5.90 2.89
N PHE A 149 20.10 -5.70 1.73
CA PHE A 149 19.03 -6.59 1.27
C PHE A 149 19.50 -8.03 1.10
N LEU A 150 20.67 -8.27 0.50
CA LEU A 150 21.23 -9.62 0.34
C LEU A 150 21.56 -10.27 1.69
N GLN A 151 22.03 -9.49 2.67
CA GLN A 151 22.30 -9.99 4.03
C GLN A 151 21.00 -10.37 4.75
N GLU A 152 19.96 -9.55 4.64
CA GLU A 152 18.64 -9.83 5.23
C GLU A 152 18.01 -11.10 4.63
N ARG A 153 18.13 -11.29 3.31
CA ARG A 153 17.52 -12.43 2.61
C ARG A 153 18.28 -13.74 2.75
N ASN A 154 19.53 -13.69 3.16
CA ASN A 154 20.37 -14.86 3.34
C ASN A 154 21.35 -14.67 4.52
N PRO A 155 20.83 -14.70 5.77
CA PRO A 155 21.68 -14.56 6.95
C PRO A 155 22.63 -15.75 7.12
N ASP A 156 22.19 -16.96 6.72
CA ASP A 156 22.87 -18.22 7.03
C ASP A 156 23.61 -18.80 5.81
N CYS A 157 24.71 -18.17 5.40
CA CYS A 157 25.57 -18.76 4.35
C CYS A 157 26.29 -20.00 4.90
N ARG A 158 26.14 -21.15 4.22
CA ARG A 158 26.76 -22.40 4.65
C ARG A 158 28.28 -22.30 4.49
N SER A 159 29.00 -22.69 5.55
CA SER A 159 30.46 -22.77 5.53
C SER A 159 30.96 -23.59 4.33
N GLY A 160 32.01 -23.07 3.65
CA GLY A 160 32.59 -23.66 2.44
C GLY A 160 31.96 -23.21 1.12
N PHE A 161 30.91 -22.37 1.15
CA PHE A 161 30.26 -21.82 -0.04
C PHE A 161 30.38 -20.29 -0.09
N VAL A 162 30.38 -19.72 -1.30
CA VAL A 162 30.34 -18.27 -1.52
C VAL A 162 28.91 -17.87 -1.87
N CYS A 163 28.16 -17.35 -0.90
CA CYS A 163 26.82 -16.83 -1.15
C CYS A 163 26.86 -15.52 -1.93
N MET A 164 25.75 -15.17 -2.59
CA MET A 164 25.67 -13.97 -3.43
C MET A 164 26.05 -12.68 -2.67
N LYS A 165 25.72 -12.58 -1.37
CA LYS A 165 26.10 -11.45 -0.51
C LYS A 165 27.62 -11.30 -0.31
N ASP A 166 28.38 -12.39 -0.49
CA ASP A 166 29.84 -12.45 -0.31
C ASP A 166 30.58 -12.62 -1.65
N TYR A 167 29.84 -12.72 -2.76
CA TYR A 167 30.39 -12.98 -4.09
C TYR A 167 31.13 -11.76 -4.64
N ARG A 168 32.28 -12.03 -5.28
CA ARG A 168 33.11 -11.04 -5.96
C ARG A 168 33.55 -11.53 -7.33
N GLU A 169 33.66 -10.62 -8.29
CA GLU A 169 34.16 -10.87 -9.64
C GLU A 169 34.91 -9.63 -10.16
N THR A 170 35.99 -9.82 -10.91
CA THR A 170 36.63 -8.72 -11.66
C THR A 170 35.84 -8.45 -12.93
N THR A 171 35.36 -7.22 -13.09
CA THR A 171 34.56 -6.81 -14.24
C THR A 171 35.37 -6.00 -15.24
N PHE A 172 34.88 -5.92 -16.47
CA PHE A 172 35.52 -5.16 -17.55
C PHE A 172 34.61 -4.04 -18.06
N SER A 173 35.24 -2.96 -18.53
CA SER A 173 34.52 -1.80 -19.06
C SER A 173 33.77 -2.12 -20.36
N ARG A 174 32.62 -1.49 -20.54
CA ARG A 174 31.81 -1.56 -21.75
C ARG A 174 31.46 -0.15 -22.19
N ASP A 175 31.63 0.13 -23.49
CA ASP A 175 31.24 1.40 -24.07
C ASP A 175 29.73 1.60 -24.06
N ALA A 176 29.32 2.87 -24.10
CA ALA A 176 27.92 3.23 -24.26
C ALA A 176 27.35 2.70 -25.59
N SER A 177 26.09 2.30 -25.54
CA SER A 177 25.30 1.84 -26.68
C SER A 177 23.92 2.51 -26.65
N VAL A 178 23.12 2.27 -27.68
CA VAL A 178 21.71 2.73 -27.73
C VAL A 178 20.88 2.17 -26.57
N LEU A 179 21.28 1.02 -25.99
CA LEU A 179 20.50 0.31 -24.97
C LEU A 179 20.97 0.60 -23.54
N CYS A 180 22.27 0.79 -23.34
CA CYS A 180 22.88 1.04 -22.04
C CYS A 180 24.00 2.08 -22.16
N ARG A 181 24.15 2.92 -21.14
CA ARG A 181 25.33 3.79 -20.95
C ARG A 181 26.59 2.95 -20.72
N ALA A 182 27.73 3.62 -20.73
CA ALA A 182 29.00 2.96 -20.44
C ALA A 182 29.01 2.34 -19.04
N TYR A 183 29.65 1.19 -18.92
CA TYR A 183 29.96 0.53 -17.65
C TYR A 183 31.46 0.60 -17.47
N GLN A 184 31.94 1.05 -16.30
CA GLN A 184 33.37 1.02 -16.00
C GLN A 184 33.68 -0.23 -15.17
N GLY A 185 34.52 -1.13 -15.65
CA GLY A 185 34.92 -2.32 -14.89
C GLY A 185 35.96 -1.99 -13.81
N VAL A 186 35.95 -2.74 -12.72
CA VAL A 186 37.03 -2.73 -11.71
C VAL A 186 37.27 -4.14 -11.16
N GLU A 187 38.38 -4.32 -10.45
CA GLU A 187 38.71 -5.58 -9.79
C GLU A 187 37.84 -5.83 -8.56
N ASN A 188 37.55 -7.11 -8.28
CA ASN A 188 36.90 -7.57 -7.05
C ASN A 188 35.55 -6.90 -6.71
N GLU A 189 34.75 -6.54 -7.71
CA GLU A 189 33.43 -5.98 -7.49
C GLU A 189 32.50 -6.98 -6.80
N THR A 190 31.75 -6.52 -5.82
CA THR A 190 30.70 -7.33 -5.20
C THR A 190 29.52 -7.51 -6.13
N ALA A 191 28.72 -8.56 -5.92
CA ALA A 191 27.44 -8.73 -6.62
C ALA A 191 26.53 -7.50 -6.46
N ALA A 192 26.55 -6.84 -5.29
CA ALA A 192 25.79 -5.64 -5.02
C ALA A 192 26.24 -4.44 -5.87
N GLN A 193 27.56 -4.22 -5.99
CA GLN A 193 28.13 -3.17 -6.84
C GLN A 193 27.81 -3.41 -8.32
N ILE A 194 27.94 -4.66 -8.77
CA ILE A 194 27.61 -5.06 -10.15
C ILE A 194 26.14 -4.73 -10.47
N ILE A 195 25.20 -5.12 -9.61
CA ILE A 195 23.77 -4.85 -9.82
C ILE A 195 23.49 -3.34 -9.83
N ALA A 196 24.05 -2.57 -8.89
CA ALA A 196 23.86 -1.13 -8.83
C ALA A 196 24.32 -0.45 -10.13
N LYS A 197 25.54 -0.78 -10.59
CA LYS A 197 26.13 -0.20 -11.80
C LYS A 197 25.41 -0.63 -13.06
N VAL A 198 24.96 -1.88 -13.15
CA VAL A 198 24.13 -2.34 -14.29
C VAL A 198 22.77 -1.62 -14.30
N SER A 199 22.14 -1.45 -13.13
CA SER A 199 20.88 -0.72 -13.01
C SER A 199 21.01 0.72 -13.51
N GLU A 200 22.09 1.40 -13.11
CA GLU A 200 22.41 2.74 -13.57
C GLU A 200 22.69 2.77 -15.08
N ALA A 201 23.55 1.88 -15.56
CA ALA A 201 23.99 1.85 -16.95
C ALA A 201 22.83 1.56 -17.93
N CYS A 202 22.02 0.54 -17.66
CA CYS A 202 20.98 0.08 -18.59
C CYS A 202 19.59 0.68 -18.31
N GLY A 203 19.37 1.31 -17.15
CA GLY A 203 18.07 1.88 -16.79
C GLY A 203 16.99 0.80 -16.63
N VAL A 204 17.33 -0.23 -15.85
CA VAL A 204 16.44 -1.28 -15.32
C VAL A 204 16.62 -1.29 -13.80
N SER A 205 15.57 -1.47 -13.02
CA SER A 205 15.67 -1.40 -11.56
C SER A 205 16.46 -2.55 -10.96
N ALA A 206 17.28 -2.25 -9.96
CA ALA A 206 18.00 -3.23 -9.16
C ALA A 206 17.05 -4.26 -8.53
N GLU A 207 15.86 -3.83 -8.09
CA GLU A 207 14.79 -4.69 -7.56
C GLU A 207 14.35 -5.74 -8.60
N ALA A 208 14.11 -5.33 -9.85
CA ALA A 208 13.72 -6.26 -10.91
C ALA A 208 14.86 -7.24 -11.26
N LEU A 209 16.12 -6.78 -11.24
CA LEU A 209 17.29 -7.63 -11.47
C LEU A 209 17.46 -8.67 -10.35
N LEU A 210 17.30 -8.27 -9.08
CA LEU A 210 17.35 -9.17 -7.93
C LEU A 210 16.26 -10.25 -8.01
N VAL A 211 15.03 -9.87 -8.39
CA VAL A 211 13.92 -10.81 -8.59
C VAL A 211 14.20 -11.77 -9.73
N LEU A 212 14.79 -11.28 -10.83
CA LEU A 212 15.19 -12.12 -11.96
C LEU A 212 16.24 -13.14 -11.53
N ILE A 213 17.31 -12.71 -10.87
CA ILE A 213 18.37 -13.58 -10.35
C ILE A 213 17.80 -14.65 -9.40
N GLN A 214 16.86 -14.27 -8.53
CA GLN A 214 16.18 -15.21 -7.66
C GLN A 214 15.34 -16.23 -8.43
N LYS A 215 14.57 -15.77 -9.42
CA LYS A 215 13.70 -16.63 -10.21
C LYS A 215 14.49 -17.66 -11.01
N GLU A 216 15.63 -17.25 -11.56
CA GLU A 216 16.42 -18.10 -12.47
C GLU A 216 17.36 -19.05 -11.73
N GLN A 217 18.00 -18.61 -10.65
CA GLN A 217 19.04 -19.39 -9.98
C GLN A 217 18.91 -19.46 -8.45
N SER A 218 17.86 -18.86 -7.88
CA SER A 218 17.63 -18.75 -6.42
C SER A 218 18.79 -18.10 -5.64
N LEU A 219 19.70 -17.41 -6.33
CA LEU A 219 20.98 -16.97 -5.77
C LEU A 219 20.85 -16.01 -4.59
N VAL A 220 19.78 -15.21 -4.52
CA VAL A 220 19.57 -14.23 -3.44
C VAL A 220 19.39 -14.93 -2.10
N THR A 221 18.66 -16.05 -2.05
CA THR A 221 18.33 -16.76 -0.80
C THR A 221 19.10 -18.07 -0.60
N LEU A 222 19.90 -18.51 -1.58
CA LEU A 222 20.53 -19.83 -1.55
C LEU A 222 21.77 -19.83 -0.63
N THR A 223 21.78 -20.73 0.34
CA THR A 223 22.84 -20.83 1.37
C THR A 223 24.08 -21.61 0.92
N ALA A 224 23.98 -22.37 -0.18
CA ALA A 224 25.07 -23.18 -0.74
C ALA A 224 25.08 -23.17 -2.28
N PRO A 225 25.32 -22.01 -2.92
CA PRO A 225 25.31 -21.89 -4.38
C PRO A 225 26.57 -22.52 -5.02
N SER A 226 26.39 -23.10 -6.21
CA SER A 226 27.51 -23.54 -7.05
C SER A 226 28.00 -22.42 -7.96
N THR A 227 29.24 -22.51 -8.43
CA THR A 227 29.83 -21.58 -9.41
C THR A 227 29.01 -21.48 -10.70
N THR A 228 28.45 -22.60 -11.18
CA THR A 228 27.58 -22.62 -12.37
C THR A 228 26.34 -21.74 -12.23
N ARG A 229 25.79 -21.59 -11.02
CA ARG A 229 24.65 -20.69 -10.79
C ARG A 229 25.04 -19.23 -11.04
N PHE A 230 26.23 -18.81 -10.60
CA PHE A 230 26.75 -17.48 -10.90
C PHE A 230 27.03 -17.28 -12.39
N GLN A 231 27.56 -18.30 -13.07
CA GLN A 231 27.81 -18.26 -14.52
C GLN A 231 26.52 -18.10 -15.34
N LYS A 232 25.36 -18.51 -14.79
CA LYS A 232 24.05 -18.50 -15.46
C LYS A 232 23.01 -17.74 -14.65
N ALA A 233 23.45 -16.72 -13.90
CA ALA A 233 22.68 -16.05 -12.85
C ALA A 233 21.28 -15.59 -13.26
N THR A 234 21.11 -15.21 -14.53
CA THR A 234 19.85 -14.73 -15.09
C THR A 234 19.41 -15.56 -16.30
N GLY A 235 19.93 -16.76 -16.52
CA GLY A 235 19.57 -17.60 -17.68
C GLY A 235 19.78 -16.95 -19.06
N TYR A 236 20.54 -15.85 -19.16
CA TYR A 236 20.72 -15.16 -20.42
C TYR A 236 21.59 -16.01 -21.36
N ALA A 237 21.15 -16.13 -22.61
CA ALA A 237 21.75 -17.01 -23.62
C ALA A 237 21.78 -18.50 -23.23
N CYS A 238 20.79 -18.94 -22.45
CA CYS A 238 20.54 -20.35 -22.13
C CYS A 238 19.20 -20.82 -22.74
N PRO A 239 19.16 -21.19 -24.03
CA PRO A 239 17.94 -21.73 -24.64
C PRO A 239 17.61 -23.12 -24.08
N ASP A 240 16.32 -23.47 -24.01
CA ASP A 240 15.90 -24.80 -23.53
C ASP A 240 16.34 -25.97 -24.44
N THR A 241 16.62 -25.68 -25.72
CA THR A 241 16.91 -26.68 -26.76
C THR A 241 18.38 -26.77 -27.15
N ALA A 242 19.26 -26.01 -26.49
CA ALA A 242 20.69 -25.99 -26.79
C ALA A 242 21.52 -25.66 -25.53
N PRO A 243 22.82 -25.98 -25.50
CA PRO A 243 23.71 -25.53 -24.44
C PRO A 243 23.70 -24.00 -24.30
N CYS A 244 23.88 -23.51 -23.08
CA CYS A 244 24.11 -22.09 -22.87
C CYS A 244 25.37 -21.61 -23.59
N ASP A 245 25.32 -20.41 -24.14
CA ASP A 245 26.47 -19.79 -24.77
C ASP A 245 27.48 -19.32 -23.72
N ALA A 246 28.65 -19.97 -23.71
CA ALA A 246 29.72 -19.74 -22.74
C ALA A 246 30.31 -18.32 -22.81
N GLN A 247 30.13 -17.60 -23.94
CA GLN A 247 30.59 -16.21 -24.07
C GLN A 247 29.88 -15.26 -23.10
N PHE A 248 28.71 -15.65 -22.57
CA PHE A 248 27.94 -14.86 -21.62
C PHE A 248 28.04 -15.36 -20.18
N PHE A 249 28.94 -16.30 -19.88
CA PHE A 249 29.17 -16.74 -18.51
C PHE A 249 29.81 -15.63 -17.66
N GLY A 250 29.56 -15.71 -16.36
CA GLY A 250 29.98 -14.73 -15.34
C GLY A 250 28.79 -13.96 -14.80
N PHE A 251 28.78 -13.67 -13.50
CA PHE A 251 27.65 -13.01 -12.84
C PHE A 251 27.44 -11.62 -13.46
N TYR A 252 28.53 -10.87 -13.65
CA TYR A 252 28.51 -9.59 -14.35
C TYR A 252 27.89 -9.67 -15.75
N ASN A 253 28.36 -10.61 -16.58
CA ASN A 253 27.88 -10.77 -17.94
C ASN A 253 26.40 -11.11 -18.00
N GLN A 254 25.93 -12.00 -17.13
CA GLN A 254 24.52 -12.39 -17.04
C GLN A 254 23.64 -11.19 -16.68
N VAL A 255 23.98 -10.48 -15.61
CA VAL A 255 23.19 -9.33 -15.13
C VAL A 255 23.17 -8.18 -16.15
N TYR A 256 24.33 -7.82 -16.72
CA TYR A 256 24.41 -6.76 -17.74
C TYR A 256 23.61 -7.11 -18.99
N ASN A 257 23.75 -8.32 -19.53
CA ASN A 257 23.06 -8.68 -20.77
C ASN A 257 21.57 -8.92 -20.57
N ALA A 258 21.12 -9.43 -19.43
CA ALA A 258 19.70 -9.47 -19.09
C ALA A 258 19.09 -8.06 -19.06
N ALA A 259 19.73 -7.11 -18.35
CA ALA A 259 19.26 -5.72 -18.31
C ALA A 259 19.20 -5.10 -19.71
N LYS A 260 20.27 -5.23 -20.49
CA LYS A 260 20.34 -4.79 -21.89
C LYS A 260 19.24 -5.41 -22.75
N GLN A 261 18.94 -6.70 -22.55
CA GLN A 261 17.93 -7.41 -23.31
C GLN A 261 16.51 -6.90 -23.02
N PHE A 262 16.20 -6.52 -21.77
CA PHE A 262 14.93 -5.85 -21.46
C PHE A 262 14.78 -4.50 -22.16
N LYS A 263 15.88 -3.75 -22.34
CA LYS A 263 15.87 -2.53 -23.17
C LYS A 263 15.62 -2.87 -24.63
N ARG A 264 16.26 -3.94 -25.14
CA ARG A 264 16.07 -4.39 -26.52
C ARG A 264 14.64 -4.87 -26.81
N TYR A 265 13.94 -5.46 -25.84
CA TYR A 265 12.53 -5.87 -26.00
C TYR A 265 11.57 -4.71 -26.29
N SER A 266 11.95 -3.47 -25.98
CA SER A 266 11.18 -2.28 -26.37
C SER A 266 11.33 -1.88 -27.84
N ASN A 267 12.12 -2.63 -28.64
CA ASN A 267 12.47 -2.35 -30.04
C ASN A 267 12.85 -0.88 -30.31
N PRO A 268 13.81 -0.28 -29.57
CA PRO A 268 14.28 1.04 -29.95
C PRO A 268 14.90 1.00 -31.36
N PRO A 269 14.73 2.06 -32.17
CA PRO A 269 15.24 2.11 -33.53
C PRO A 269 16.72 1.71 -33.62
N GLY A 270 17.04 0.83 -34.57
CA GLY A 270 18.41 0.36 -34.80
C GLY A 270 18.84 -0.85 -33.96
N THR A 271 17.95 -1.48 -33.18
CA THR A 271 18.34 -2.61 -32.29
C THR A 271 17.68 -3.95 -32.59
N SER A 272 16.41 -3.97 -33.03
CA SER A 272 15.66 -5.17 -33.40
C SER A 272 14.37 -4.78 -34.14
N ARG A 273 13.80 -5.73 -34.88
CA ARG A 273 12.45 -5.64 -35.47
C ARG A 273 11.54 -6.81 -35.06
N PHE A 274 12.01 -7.66 -34.15
CA PHE A 274 11.41 -8.98 -33.88
C PHE A 274 10.43 -8.99 -32.71
N PHE A 275 10.55 -8.08 -31.74
CA PHE A 275 9.74 -8.14 -30.52
C PHE A 275 8.38 -7.45 -30.72
N THR A 276 7.52 -8.04 -31.55
CA THR A 276 6.22 -7.45 -31.93
C THR A 276 5.00 -8.22 -31.43
N TRP A 277 5.16 -9.48 -30.99
CA TRP A 277 4.05 -10.37 -30.62
C TRP A 277 3.36 -10.10 -29.26
N PHE A 278 3.97 -9.36 -28.34
CA PHE A 278 3.40 -8.89 -27.07
C PHE A 278 3.35 -7.36 -27.03
N ALA A 279 2.94 -6.74 -28.13
CA ALA A 279 2.87 -5.28 -28.24
C ALA A 279 1.87 -4.66 -27.25
N ILE A 280 2.20 -3.49 -26.73
CA ILE A 280 1.38 -2.75 -25.77
C ILE A 280 0.01 -2.42 -26.38
N GLY A 281 -1.05 -2.65 -25.61
CA GLY A 281 -2.44 -2.45 -25.98
C GLY A 281 -3.09 -3.65 -26.69
N GLN A 282 -2.29 -4.60 -27.19
CA GLN A 282 -2.79 -5.81 -27.86
C GLN A 282 -3.20 -6.89 -26.85
N THR A 283 -4.05 -7.81 -27.29
CA THR A 283 -4.53 -8.97 -26.51
C THR A 283 -4.13 -10.29 -27.16
N PRO A 284 -2.83 -10.65 -27.19
CA PRO A 284 -2.38 -11.93 -27.72
C PRO A 284 -2.92 -13.13 -26.92
N GLN A 285 -3.01 -14.27 -27.60
CA GLN A 285 -3.26 -15.58 -26.98
C GLN A 285 -1.97 -16.12 -26.39
N VAL A 286 -1.81 -15.98 -25.08
CA VAL A 286 -0.60 -16.40 -24.36
C VAL A 286 -0.75 -17.85 -23.93
N ARG A 287 0.28 -18.66 -24.15
CA ARG A 287 0.29 -20.06 -23.73
C ARG A 287 0.28 -20.18 -22.21
N LEU A 288 -0.47 -21.16 -21.71
CA LEU A 288 -0.47 -21.50 -20.28
C LEU A 288 0.76 -22.32 -19.87
N HIS A 289 1.36 -23.06 -20.83
CA HIS A 289 2.49 -23.95 -20.60
C HIS A 289 3.29 -24.17 -21.90
N PRO A 290 4.59 -24.57 -21.84
CA PRO A 290 5.34 -25.03 -23.01
C PRO A 290 4.64 -26.15 -23.78
N ASN A 291 3.92 -27.02 -23.08
CA ASN A 291 3.06 -28.02 -23.70
C ASN A 291 1.84 -27.34 -24.34
N ALA A 292 1.78 -27.35 -25.67
CA ALA A 292 0.71 -26.72 -26.43
C ALA A 292 -0.69 -27.27 -26.11
N SER A 293 -0.81 -28.52 -25.64
CA SER A 293 -2.11 -29.12 -25.27
C SER A 293 -2.74 -28.45 -24.05
N CYS A 294 -1.97 -27.71 -23.25
CA CYS A 294 -2.47 -26.94 -22.11
C CYS A 294 -3.23 -25.68 -22.51
N GLY A 295 -3.24 -25.32 -23.80
CA GLY A 295 -4.02 -24.20 -24.33
C GLY A 295 -3.42 -22.81 -24.10
N THR A 296 -4.24 -21.80 -24.40
CA THR A 296 -3.89 -20.38 -24.33
C THR A 296 -4.98 -19.59 -23.61
N THR A 297 -4.64 -18.38 -23.17
CA THR A 297 -5.59 -17.42 -22.65
C THR A 297 -5.30 -16.02 -23.20
N PRO A 298 -6.32 -15.19 -23.52
CA PRO A 298 -6.11 -13.82 -23.96
C PRO A 298 -5.53 -12.97 -22.82
N VAL A 299 -4.41 -12.29 -23.07
CA VAL A 299 -3.81 -11.35 -22.11
C VAL A 299 -3.64 -9.99 -22.77
N ARG A 300 -4.31 -8.96 -22.24
CA ARG A 300 -4.14 -7.59 -22.73
C ARG A 300 -2.86 -6.98 -22.14
N ILE A 301 -1.83 -6.80 -22.96
CA ILE A 301 -0.55 -6.24 -22.52
C ILE A 301 -0.71 -4.74 -22.27
N ARG A 302 -0.51 -4.26 -21.03
CA ARG A 302 -0.79 -2.87 -20.65
C ARG A 302 0.44 -1.95 -20.67
N ASN A 303 1.64 -2.51 -20.58
CA ASN A 303 2.88 -1.72 -20.51
C ASN A 303 4.11 -2.47 -21.06
N GLN A 304 5.23 -1.75 -21.20
CA GLN A 304 6.45 -2.27 -21.82
C GLN A 304 7.19 -3.29 -20.94
N ALA A 305 7.18 -3.11 -19.62
CA ALA A 305 7.82 -4.00 -18.66
C ALA A 305 7.17 -5.39 -18.70
N THR A 306 5.83 -5.43 -18.69
CA THR A 306 5.06 -6.67 -18.82
C THR A 306 5.30 -7.33 -20.18
N ALA A 307 5.36 -6.57 -21.27
CA ALA A 307 5.74 -7.10 -22.58
C ALA A 307 7.13 -7.76 -22.54
N GLY A 308 8.11 -7.08 -21.93
CA GLY A 308 9.47 -7.60 -21.76
C GLY A 308 9.52 -8.90 -20.96
N LEU A 309 8.72 -9.00 -19.90
CA LEU A 309 8.61 -10.22 -19.09
C LEU A 309 8.01 -11.39 -19.87
N TYR A 310 7.02 -11.16 -20.75
CA TYR A 310 6.52 -12.21 -21.65
C TYR A 310 7.52 -12.58 -22.75
N TYR A 311 8.33 -11.66 -23.26
CA TYR A 311 9.42 -12.05 -24.16
C TYR A 311 10.49 -12.87 -23.45
N TYR A 312 10.73 -12.60 -22.17
CA TYR A 312 11.67 -13.33 -21.35
C TYR A 312 11.13 -14.70 -20.91
N THR A 313 9.84 -14.80 -20.56
CA THR A 313 9.17 -16.05 -20.21
C THR A 313 7.75 -16.08 -20.81
N PRO A 314 7.54 -16.72 -21.97
CA PRO A 314 6.33 -16.55 -22.79
C PRO A 314 5.13 -17.39 -22.33
N TYR A 315 4.94 -17.50 -21.00
CA TYR A 315 3.86 -18.27 -20.41
C TYR A 315 3.17 -17.47 -19.30
N THR A 316 1.84 -17.58 -19.25
CA THR A 316 1.03 -17.03 -18.18
C THR A 316 0.53 -18.17 -17.29
N PRO A 317 0.50 -18.01 -15.95
CA PRO A 317 0.00 -19.05 -15.05
C PRO A 317 -1.47 -19.38 -15.35
N ASN A 318 -1.84 -20.65 -15.16
CA ASN A 318 -3.23 -21.05 -15.12
C ASN A 318 -3.85 -20.75 -13.73
N GLN A 319 -5.16 -20.98 -13.60
CA GLN A 319 -5.87 -20.68 -12.36
C GLN A 319 -5.32 -21.48 -11.16
N ILE A 320 -4.93 -22.74 -11.35
CA ILE A 320 -4.37 -23.58 -10.29
C ILE A 320 -3.06 -23.00 -9.76
N ALA A 321 -2.15 -22.58 -10.65
CA ALA A 321 -0.92 -21.91 -10.24
C ALA A 321 -1.20 -20.63 -9.43
N MET A 322 -2.26 -19.90 -9.76
CA MET A 322 -2.65 -18.67 -9.06
C MET A 322 -3.34 -18.89 -7.72
N VAL A 323 -3.95 -20.05 -7.51
CA VAL A 323 -4.58 -20.48 -6.23
C VAL A 323 -3.61 -21.23 -5.34
N ASN A 324 -2.39 -21.50 -5.80
CA ASN A 324 -1.38 -22.22 -5.02
C ASN A 324 -0.05 -21.49 -5.04
N LEU A 325 -0.02 -20.18 -4.73
CA LEU A 325 1.17 -19.32 -4.91
C LEU A 325 2.46 -19.89 -4.31
N ALA A 326 2.42 -20.70 -3.26
CA ALA A 326 3.61 -21.27 -2.62
C ALA A 326 4.05 -22.65 -3.16
N THR A 327 3.14 -23.39 -3.79
CA THR A 327 3.34 -24.80 -4.15
C THR A 327 3.29 -25.02 -5.65
N ALA A 328 3.59 -26.25 -6.07
CA ALA A 328 3.38 -26.68 -7.45
C ALA A 328 1.86 -26.77 -7.73
N GLY A 329 1.45 -26.28 -8.90
CA GLY A 329 0.15 -26.56 -9.47
C GLY A 329 0.14 -27.86 -10.27
N ASP A 330 -0.80 -27.95 -11.22
CA ASP A 330 -0.96 -29.10 -12.12
C ASP A 330 0.11 -29.16 -13.24
N SER A 331 0.00 -30.15 -14.11
CA SER A 331 0.90 -30.36 -15.26
C SER A 331 0.82 -29.26 -16.34
N CYS A 332 -0.14 -28.35 -16.25
CA CYS A 332 -0.31 -27.19 -17.14
C CYS A 332 0.03 -25.86 -16.45
N SER A 333 0.59 -25.91 -15.24
CA SER A 333 0.94 -24.74 -14.46
C SER A 333 2.32 -24.18 -14.87
N SER A 334 2.35 -22.89 -15.23
CA SER A 334 3.59 -22.14 -15.46
C SER A 334 3.85 -21.13 -14.36
N TYR A 335 5.12 -20.97 -13.98
CA TYR A 335 5.49 -20.20 -12.79
C TYR A 335 6.31 -18.95 -13.06
N GLY A 336 6.84 -18.74 -14.26
CA GLY A 336 7.82 -17.67 -14.51
C GLY A 336 7.31 -16.26 -14.16
N ASN A 337 6.29 -15.79 -14.90
CA ASN A 337 5.70 -14.46 -14.67
C ASN A 337 5.00 -14.35 -13.31
N ARG A 338 4.36 -15.43 -12.86
CA ARG A 338 3.80 -15.55 -11.51
C ARG A 338 4.85 -15.31 -10.42
N ASN A 339 5.97 -16.03 -10.50
CA ASN A 339 7.04 -15.95 -9.50
C ASN A 339 7.72 -14.59 -9.55
N PHE A 340 7.93 -14.01 -10.74
CA PHE A 340 8.44 -12.65 -10.86
C PHE A 340 7.52 -11.67 -10.12
N TRP A 341 6.23 -11.62 -10.48
CA TRP A 341 5.25 -10.75 -9.85
C TRP A 341 5.20 -10.95 -8.34
N ARG A 342 5.12 -12.21 -7.89
CA ARG A 342 5.01 -12.57 -6.47
C ARG A 342 6.24 -12.10 -5.69
N VAL A 343 7.43 -12.47 -6.15
CA VAL A 343 8.69 -12.15 -5.46
C VAL A 343 8.94 -10.64 -5.47
N TYR A 344 8.67 -9.95 -6.58
CA TYR A 344 8.81 -8.49 -6.66
C TYR A 344 7.91 -7.78 -5.63
N ASN A 345 6.62 -8.12 -5.59
CA ASN A 345 5.71 -7.46 -4.64
C ASN A 345 6.04 -7.85 -3.18
N TYR A 346 6.37 -9.12 -2.94
CA TYR A 346 6.77 -9.61 -1.63
C TYR A 346 8.06 -8.95 -1.11
N TRP A 347 9.04 -8.64 -1.96
CA TRP A 347 10.28 -7.96 -1.52
C TRP A 347 10.16 -6.45 -1.53
N PHE A 348 9.62 -5.85 -2.59
CA PHE A 348 9.85 -4.43 -2.87
C PHE A 348 8.60 -3.56 -2.92
N ASN A 349 7.39 -4.14 -2.75
CA ASN A 349 6.17 -3.35 -2.73
C ASN A 349 5.51 -3.35 -1.34
N PRO A 350 5.92 -2.47 -0.41
CA PRO A 350 5.28 -2.34 0.89
C PRO A 350 4.00 -1.48 0.86
N THR A 351 3.76 -0.74 -0.23
CA THR A 351 2.65 0.24 -0.33
C THR A 351 1.39 -0.33 -0.98
N LYS A 352 1.49 -1.40 -1.76
CA LYS A 352 0.30 -2.13 -2.19
C LYS A 352 -0.22 -2.89 -0.99
N ASP A 353 -1.51 -2.73 -0.70
CA ASP A 353 -2.17 -3.44 0.39
C ASP A 353 -2.86 -4.70 -0.16
N PHE A 354 -2.17 -5.84 -0.03
CA PHE A 354 -2.71 -7.17 -0.33
C PHE A 354 -3.09 -7.91 0.96
N ARG A 355 -3.48 -7.19 2.02
CA ARG A 355 -3.93 -7.83 3.25
C ARG A 355 -4.92 -8.95 2.94
N THR A 356 -4.68 -10.09 3.56
CA THR A 356 -5.59 -11.23 3.51
C THR A 356 -6.24 -11.37 4.88
N LEU A 357 -7.56 -11.32 4.93
CA LEU A 357 -8.33 -11.57 6.14
C LEU A 357 -8.82 -13.02 6.13
N ALA A 358 -9.03 -13.59 7.32
CA ALA A 358 -9.49 -14.98 7.45
C ALA A 358 -10.68 -15.08 8.41
N ALA A 359 -11.55 -16.04 8.12
CA ALA A 359 -12.64 -16.47 8.99
C ALA A 359 -12.85 -17.98 8.81
N THR A 360 -13.36 -18.64 9.84
CA THR A 360 -13.71 -20.07 9.77
C THR A 360 -15.20 -20.26 10.00
N ARG A 361 -15.80 -21.26 9.38
CA ARG A 361 -17.16 -21.72 9.66
C ARG A 361 -17.26 -23.22 9.33
N ASP A 362 -17.79 -24.01 10.25
CA ASP A 362 -18.07 -25.44 10.04
C ASP A 362 -16.87 -26.24 9.48
N GLY A 363 -15.67 -25.95 10.02
CA GLY A 363 -14.41 -26.58 9.61
C GLY A 363 -13.95 -26.20 8.18
N LEU A 364 -14.55 -25.18 7.58
CA LEU A 364 -14.09 -24.54 6.35
C LEU A 364 -13.46 -23.21 6.74
N THR A 365 -12.21 -23.00 6.33
CA THR A 365 -11.56 -21.69 6.45
C THR A 365 -11.73 -20.94 5.14
N MET A 366 -12.18 -19.70 5.23
CA MET A 366 -12.24 -18.77 4.12
C MET A 366 -11.22 -17.66 4.32
N VAL A 367 -10.59 -17.25 3.24
CA VAL A 367 -9.73 -16.08 3.19
C VAL A 367 -10.21 -15.12 2.13
N VAL A 368 -10.11 -13.83 2.44
CA VAL A 368 -10.53 -12.73 1.56
C VAL A 368 -9.42 -11.70 1.48
N ASP A 369 -8.95 -11.44 0.27
CA ASP A 369 -8.00 -10.36 0.03
C ASP A 369 -8.70 -9.00 0.07
N ARG A 370 -7.92 -7.92 0.26
CA ARG A 370 -8.43 -6.55 0.19
C ARG A 370 -9.30 -6.28 -1.02
N ASP A 371 -8.95 -6.81 -2.19
CA ASP A 371 -9.73 -6.57 -3.41
C ASP A 371 -11.04 -7.37 -3.49
N GLY A 372 -11.32 -8.19 -2.48
CA GLY A 372 -12.50 -9.01 -2.35
C GLY A 372 -12.34 -10.43 -2.85
N THR A 373 -11.19 -10.83 -3.38
CA THR A 373 -11.01 -12.21 -3.87
C THR A 373 -11.12 -13.22 -2.73
N ILE A 374 -11.90 -14.28 -2.96
CA ILE A 374 -12.22 -15.32 -1.98
C ILE A 374 -11.55 -16.65 -2.35
N ALA A 375 -10.95 -17.31 -1.36
CA ALA A 375 -10.65 -18.73 -1.43
C ALA A 375 -10.97 -19.45 -0.13
N THR A 376 -11.15 -20.75 -0.22
CA THR A 376 -11.48 -21.62 0.92
C THR A 376 -10.55 -22.82 1.00
N SER A 377 -10.36 -23.32 2.21
CA SER A 377 -9.60 -24.54 2.49
C SER A 377 -10.12 -25.23 3.75
N ARG A 378 -10.03 -26.57 3.81
CA ARG A 378 -10.34 -27.36 5.01
C ARG A 378 -9.10 -27.79 5.79
N ASP A 379 -7.92 -27.73 5.17
CA ASP A 379 -6.67 -28.27 5.70
C ASP A 379 -5.51 -27.26 5.69
N LEU A 380 -5.79 -26.02 5.22
CA LEU A 380 -4.83 -24.93 5.02
C LEU A 380 -3.73 -25.23 3.99
N THR A 381 -3.84 -26.33 3.26
CA THR A 381 -2.89 -26.76 2.22
C THR A 381 -3.52 -26.74 0.84
N ASN A 382 -4.75 -27.24 0.73
CA ASN A 382 -5.50 -27.28 -0.51
C ASN A 382 -6.51 -26.12 -0.52
N TRP A 383 -6.27 -25.15 -1.40
CA TRP A 383 -7.09 -23.96 -1.54
C TRP A 383 -7.92 -24.02 -2.82
N GLN A 384 -9.15 -23.53 -2.73
CA GLN A 384 -10.07 -23.39 -3.87
C GLN A 384 -10.53 -21.94 -3.96
N ARG A 385 -10.36 -21.30 -5.12
CA ARG A 385 -10.92 -19.96 -5.37
C ARG A 385 -12.40 -20.06 -5.70
N LEU A 386 -13.20 -19.23 -5.06
CA LEU A 386 -14.66 -19.19 -5.26
C LEU A 386 -15.10 -18.01 -6.13
N GLY A 387 -14.52 -16.83 -5.93
CA GLY A 387 -14.95 -15.63 -6.63
C GLY A 387 -14.43 -14.36 -5.99
N VAL A 388 -15.22 -13.29 -6.09
CA VAL A 388 -14.94 -11.97 -5.50
C VAL A 388 -16.17 -11.50 -4.73
N VAL A 389 -15.99 -10.89 -3.56
CA VAL A 389 -17.05 -10.26 -2.77
C VAL A 389 -17.76 -9.20 -3.62
N PRO A 390 -19.11 -9.13 -3.60
CA PRO A 390 -19.85 -8.11 -4.34
C PRO A 390 -19.40 -6.68 -4.00
N GLY A 391 -19.21 -5.87 -5.04
CA GLY A 391 -18.82 -4.46 -4.89
C GLY A 391 -17.40 -4.21 -4.41
N ALA A 392 -16.65 -5.26 -4.03
CA ALA A 392 -15.25 -5.14 -3.64
C ALA A 392 -14.36 -4.91 -4.87
N SER A 393 -13.34 -4.09 -4.69
CA SER A 393 -12.31 -3.81 -5.70
C SER A 393 -11.07 -3.22 -5.04
N PRO A 394 -9.96 -3.04 -5.77
CA PRO A 394 -8.81 -2.32 -5.22
C PRO A 394 -9.14 -0.91 -4.69
N ALA A 395 -10.14 -0.23 -5.27
CA ALA A 395 -10.60 1.09 -4.85
C ALA A 395 -11.64 1.05 -3.72
N ASN A 396 -12.45 -0.02 -3.67
CA ASN A 396 -13.44 -0.28 -2.62
C ASN A 396 -13.09 -1.59 -1.91
N GLY A 397 -12.00 -1.57 -1.14
CA GLY A 397 -11.47 -2.78 -0.55
C GLY A 397 -12.33 -3.34 0.59
N VAL A 398 -12.19 -4.62 0.88
CA VAL A 398 -12.70 -5.26 2.09
C VAL A 398 -12.01 -4.64 3.30
N SER A 399 -12.79 -4.03 4.19
CA SER A 399 -12.34 -3.41 5.44
C SER A 399 -12.29 -4.39 6.59
N GLU A 400 -13.31 -5.23 6.71
CA GLU A 400 -13.43 -6.25 7.76
C GLU A 400 -13.97 -7.55 7.18
N PHE A 401 -13.57 -8.67 7.76
CA PHE A 401 -14.05 -9.99 7.39
C PHE A 401 -14.10 -10.90 8.62
N GLY A 402 -15.18 -11.65 8.76
CA GLY A 402 -15.49 -12.43 9.93
C GLY A 402 -16.79 -13.20 9.75
N GLN A 403 -17.60 -13.25 10.80
CA GLN A 403 -18.94 -13.83 10.79
C GLN A 403 -20.03 -12.78 11.06
N SER A 404 -21.27 -13.02 10.64
CA SER A 404 -22.44 -12.25 11.08
C SER A 404 -22.99 -12.83 12.39
N ASN A 405 -23.99 -12.17 12.99
CA ASN A 405 -24.72 -12.71 14.16
C ASN A 405 -25.39 -14.06 13.89
N LYS A 406 -25.58 -14.44 12.61
CA LYS A 406 -26.09 -15.76 12.20
C LYS A 406 -24.98 -16.81 12.05
N GLY A 407 -23.74 -16.42 12.30
CA GLY A 407 -22.52 -17.20 12.06
C GLY A 407 -22.11 -17.30 10.58
N ASN A 408 -22.85 -16.69 9.64
CA ASN A 408 -22.49 -16.69 8.21
C ASN A 408 -21.19 -15.92 8.01
N TYR A 409 -20.41 -16.19 6.96
CA TYR A 409 -19.32 -15.30 6.61
C TYR A 409 -19.85 -13.90 6.34
N ALA A 410 -19.17 -12.87 6.86
CA ALA A 410 -19.59 -11.48 6.70
C ALA A 410 -18.42 -10.59 6.31
N VAL A 411 -18.67 -9.68 5.40
CA VAL A 411 -17.69 -8.71 4.87
C VAL A 411 -18.24 -7.30 5.04
N LEU A 412 -17.41 -6.37 5.49
CA LEU A 412 -17.63 -4.93 5.38
C LEU A 412 -16.66 -4.39 4.33
N THR A 413 -17.14 -3.51 3.45
CA THR A 413 -16.31 -2.82 2.44
C THR A 413 -15.99 -1.39 2.86
N ALA A 414 -14.94 -0.81 2.29
CA ALA A 414 -14.53 0.58 2.55
C ALA A 414 -15.62 1.62 2.23
N SER A 415 -16.55 1.29 1.33
CA SER A 415 -17.74 2.10 1.04
C SER A 415 -18.80 2.11 2.14
N GLY A 416 -18.66 1.27 3.17
CA GLY A 416 -19.63 1.11 4.25
C GLY A 416 -20.75 0.11 3.99
N LYS A 417 -20.74 -0.59 2.84
CA LYS A 417 -21.65 -1.71 2.55
C LYS A 417 -21.15 -3.01 3.16
N ALA A 418 -22.07 -3.83 3.66
CA ALA A 418 -21.76 -5.16 4.18
C ALA A 418 -22.56 -6.27 3.49
N PHE A 419 -21.97 -7.46 3.42
CA PHE A 419 -22.57 -8.64 2.80
C PHE A 419 -22.36 -9.86 3.68
N GLU A 420 -23.31 -10.78 3.71
CA GLU A 420 -23.17 -12.09 4.34
C GLU A 420 -23.34 -13.25 3.34
N SER A 421 -22.69 -14.38 3.62
CA SER A 421 -22.78 -15.60 2.82
C SER A 421 -22.56 -16.84 3.68
N ALA A 422 -23.34 -17.90 3.47
CA ALA A 422 -23.14 -19.18 4.13
C ALA A 422 -22.06 -20.04 3.44
N ASP A 423 -21.87 -19.87 2.12
CA ASP A 423 -21.05 -20.71 1.26
C ASP A 423 -19.86 -19.97 0.63
N GLY A 424 -19.80 -18.63 0.76
CA GLY A 424 -18.81 -17.77 0.11
C GLY A 424 -19.07 -17.51 -1.37
N VAL A 425 -20.16 -18.02 -1.92
CA VAL A 425 -20.52 -17.92 -3.34
C VAL A 425 -21.75 -17.03 -3.49
N SER A 426 -22.78 -17.30 -2.68
CA SER A 426 -24.06 -16.60 -2.70
C SER A 426 -24.06 -15.54 -1.60
N TRP A 427 -23.96 -14.27 -1.99
CA TRP A 427 -23.84 -13.14 -1.06
C TRP A 427 -25.14 -12.33 -0.99
N THR A 428 -25.56 -12.00 0.23
CA THR A 428 -26.72 -11.13 0.51
C THR A 428 -26.24 -9.84 1.16
N GLU A 429 -26.67 -8.68 0.66
CA GLU A 429 -26.37 -7.39 1.31
C GLU A 429 -27.10 -7.32 2.66
N ILE A 430 -26.41 -6.87 3.70
CA ILE A 430 -26.95 -6.70 5.05
C ILE A 430 -26.89 -5.24 5.48
N ALA A 431 -27.87 -4.82 6.28
CA ALA A 431 -27.96 -3.46 6.76
C ALA A 431 -26.79 -3.13 7.70
N VAL A 432 -26.13 -2.00 7.44
CA VAL A 432 -25.09 -1.45 8.30
C VAL A 432 -25.68 -0.28 9.06
N GLN A 433 -25.76 -0.41 10.39
CA GLN A 433 -26.29 0.66 11.24
C GLN A 433 -25.24 1.76 11.35
N THR A 434 -25.63 3.00 11.10
CA THR A 434 -24.76 4.16 11.26
C THR A 434 -25.33 5.08 12.32
N THR A 435 -24.49 5.46 13.28
CA THR A 435 -24.86 6.45 14.30
C THR A 435 -24.09 7.73 14.00
N GLN A 436 -24.80 8.84 13.88
CA GLN A 436 -24.19 10.15 13.69
C GLN A 436 -24.18 10.87 15.03
N VAL A 437 -23.00 11.09 15.58
CA VAL A 437 -22.82 11.85 16.81
C VAL A 437 -22.09 13.14 16.48
N ASN A 438 -22.66 14.27 16.91
CA ASN A 438 -21.92 15.52 16.90
C ASN A 438 -20.83 15.43 17.97
N GLN A 439 -19.57 15.43 17.56
CA GLN A 439 -18.43 15.40 18.48
C GLN A 439 -17.49 16.56 18.19
N ASP A 440 -16.92 17.07 19.28
CA ASP A 440 -15.90 18.09 19.29
C ASP A 440 -14.54 17.38 19.29
N ILE A 441 -13.89 17.34 18.12
CA ILE A 441 -12.54 16.77 17.98
C ILE A 441 -11.53 17.86 18.32
N VAL A 442 -10.89 17.73 19.48
CA VAL A 442 -9.89 18.70 19.96
C VAL A 442 -8.50 18.27 19.54
N THR A 443 -7.84 19.07 18.68
CA THR A 443 -6.46 18.86 18.25
C THR A 443 -5.55 19.88 18.90
N ARG A 444 -4.41 19.45 19.46
CA ARG A 444 -3.37 20.37 19.95
C ARG A 444 -2.25 20.48 18.92
N HIS A 445 -2.07 21.67 18.34
CA HIS A 445 -1.05 21.95 17.32
C HIS A 445 0.05 22.84 17.88
N THR A 446 1.31 22.44 17.74
CA THR A 446 2.47 23.28 18.11
C THR A 446 2.96 24.05 16.89
N VAL A 447 2.88 25.39 16.95
CA VAL A 447 3.21 26.30 15.85
C VAL A 447 4.67 26.13 15.42
N ARG A 448 4.89 25.95 14.12
CA ARG A 448 6.22 25.84 13.48
C ARG A 448 6.60 27.14 12.78
N SER A 449 7.89 27.27 12.46
CA SER A 449 8.40 28.44 11.72
C SER A 449 7.67 28.61 10.38
N GLY A 450 7.16 29.81 10.14
CA GLY A 450 6.45 30.16 8.90
C GLY A 450 4.94 29.84 8.87
N GLU A 451 4.37 29.30 9.95
CA GLU A 451 2.93 29.02 10.01
C GLU A 451 2.11 30.25 10.38
N THR A 452 0.84 30.27 9.94
CA THR A 452 -0.17 31.27 10.30
C THR A 452 -1.40 30.58 10.87
N VAL A 453 -2.20 31.26 11.69
CA VAL A 453 -3.47 30.71 12.22
C VAL A 453 -4.41 30.31 11.08
N TRP A 454 -4.38 31.04 9.96
CA TRP A 454 -5.12 30.68 8.75
C TRP A 454 -4.69 29.33 8.17
N ALA A 455 -3.38 29.10 8.00
CA ALA A 455 -2.86 27.85 7.45
C ALA A 455 -3.16 26.66 8.38
N ILE A 456 -3.04 26.88 9.69
CA ILE A 456 -3.31 25.89 10.73
C ILE A 456 -4.80 25.55 10.79
N ALA A 457 -5.69 26.55 10.84
CA ALA A 457 -7.14 26.35 10.86
C ALA A 457 -7.62 25.64 9.58
N ARG A 458 -7.09 26.02 8.41
CA ARG A 458 -7.38 25.38 7.12
C ARG A 458 -6.93 23.94 7.07
N ALA A 459 -5.73 23.63 7.55
CA ALA A 459 -5.20 22.26 7.59
C ALA A 459 -6.06 21.35 8.49
N ASN A 460 -6.70 21.91 9.52
CA ASN A 460 -7.57 21.18 10.45
C ASN A 460 -9.07 21.26 10.11
N GLY A 461 -9.44 22.00 9.06
CA GLY A 461 -10.83 22.12 8.60
C GLY A 461 -11.76 22.82 9.58
N VAL A 462 -11.28 23.88 10.25
CA VAL A 462 -12.07 24.72 11.17
C VAL A 462 -11.98 26.20 10.78
N ALA A 463 -12.86 27.04 11.33
CA ALA A 463 -12.79 28.48 11.08
C ALA A 463 -11.65 29.13 11.89
N VAL A 464 -10.98 30.12 11.26
CA VAL A 464 -9.90 30.89 11.90
C VAL A 464 -10.41 31.57 13.17
N ALA A 465 -11.60 32.15 13.13
CA ALA A 465 -12.23 32.80 14.27
C ALA A 465 -12.42 31.84 15.46
N SER A 466 -12.71 30.56 15.21
CA SER A 466 -12.82 29.53 16.24
C SER A 466 -11.48 29.30 16.92
N VAL A 467 -10.40 29.13 16.14
CA VAL A 467 -9.05 28.94 16.68
C VAL A 467 -8.57 30.16 17.46
N VAL A 468 -8.90 31.37 16.99
CA VAL A 468 -8.57 32.63 17.67
C VAL A 468 -9.30 32.75 18.99
N ALA A 469 -10.62 32.52 19.00
CA ALA A 469 -11.44 32.61 20.21
C ALA A 469 -11.04 31.55 21.23
N GLU A 470 -10.88 30.30 20.79
CA GLU A 470 -10.56 29.15 21.63
C GLU A 470 -9.19 29.27 22.30
N ASN A 471 -8.24 29.94 21.65
CA ASN A 471 -6.89 30.16 22.20
C ASN A 471 -6.65 31.58 22.70
N SER A 472 -7.70 32.42 22.76
CA SER A 472 -7.60 33.82 23.17
C SER A 472 -6.45 34.57 22.45
N LEU A 473 -6.32 34.37 21.13
CA LEU A 473 -5.19 34.92 20.38
C LEU A 473 -5.34 36.44 20.17
N PRO A 474 -4.28 37.22 20.42
CA PRO A 474 -4.32 38.66 20.21
C PRO A 474 -4.41 39.01 18.72
N GLN A 475 -4.91 40.23 18.44
CA GLN A 475 -4.99 40.79 17.09
C GLN A 475 -5.69 39.86 16.07
N SER A 476 -6.75 39.20 16.51
CA SER A 476 -7.51 38.26 15.68
C SER A 476 -6.68 37.12 15.08
N GLY A 477 -5.60 36.70 15.76
CA GLY A 477 -4.72 35.60 15.33
C GLY A 477 -3.64 36.00 14.33
N SER A 478 -3.41 37.29 14.09
CA SER A 478 -2.30 37.75 13.23
C SER A 478 -0.92 37.49 13.84
N LEU A 479 -0.84 37.25 15.16
CA LEU A 479 0.40 37.00 15.87
C LEU A 479 0.36 35.65 16.61
N ILE A 480 1.21 34.72 16.19
CA ILE A 480 1.51 33.45 16.87
C ILE A 480 3.02 33.21 16.91
N ARG A 481 3.51 32.50 17.93
CA ARG A 481 4.95 32.26 18.14
C ARG A 481 5.31 30.81 17.87
N VAL A 482 6.49 30.56 17.30
CA VAL A 482 7.03 29.21 17.15
C VAL A 482 7.12 28.53 18.52
N GLY A 483 6.64 27.29 18.60
CA GLY A 483 6.55 26.53 19.86
C GLY A 483 5.28 26.78 20.68
N GLN A 484 4.46 27.78 20.32
CA GLN A 484 3.16 28.00 20.95
C GLN A 484 2.20 26.84 20.63
N ALA A 485 1.53 26.28 21.64
CA ALA A 485 0.51 25.27 21.45
C ALA A 485 -0.87 25.93 21.26
N LEU A 486 -1.58 25.53 20.21
CA LEU A 486 -2.95 25.96 19.91
C LEU A 486 -3.89 24.76 20.03
N THR A 487 -5.01 24.95 20.72
CA THR A 487 -6.14 24.03 20.81
C THR A 487 -7.11 24.32 19.67
N ILE A 488 -7.46 23.31 18.90
CA ILE A 488 -8.26 23.45 17.69
C ILE A 488 -9.42 22.47 17.81
N THR A 489 -10.61 22.98 18.12
CA THR A 489 -11.83 22.17 18.19
C THR A 489 -12.57 22.16 16.86
N LYS A 490 -12.72 20.97 16.29
CA LYS A 490 -13.57 20.72 15.12
C LYS A 490 -14.88 20.07 15.59
N ARG A 491 -15.99 20.81 15.51
CA ARG A 491 -17.33 20.22 15.62
C ARG A 491 -17.67 19.51 14.32
N GLY A 492 -17.78 18.19 14.36
CA GLY A 492 -18.11 17.38 13.20
C GLY A 492 -19.13 16.30 13.52
N ILE A 493 -19.91 15.91 12.50
CA ILE A 493 -20.69 14.69 12.57
C ILE A 493 -19.71 13.52 12.43
N VAL A 494 -19.45 12.82 13.52
CA VAL A 494 -18.75 11.53 13.50
C VAL A 494 -19.80 10.46 13.22
N THR A 495 -19.80 9.94 12.00
CA THR A 495 -20.58 8.76 11.64
C THR A 495 -19.84 7.53 12.13
N THR A 496 -20.29 6.92 13.22
CA THR A 496 -19.81 5.61 13.64
C THR A 496 -20.61 4.53 12.91
N VAL A 497 -19.87 3.65 12.23
CA VAL A 497 -20.43 2.49 11.54
C VAL A 497 -20.43 1.33 12.54
N ASN A 498 -21.61 0.86 12.93
CA ASN A 498 -21.72 -0.35 13.73
C ASN A 498 -21.54 -1.54 12.78
N SER A 499 -20.34 -2.10 12.77
CA SER A 499 -20.01 -3.21 11.90
C SER A 499 -20.89 -4.42 12.21
N PRO A 500 -21.56 -5.01 11.19
CA PRO A 500 -22.26 -6.28 11.36
C PRO A 500 -21.31 -7.49 11.31
N VAL A 501 -20.00 -7.25 11.13
CA VAL A 501 -18.96 -8.27 11.10
C VAL A 501 -18.44 -8.50 12.51
N ILE A 502 -18.75 -9.67 13.06
CA ILE A 502 -18.10 -10.22 14.23
C ILE A 502 -16.78 -10.84 13.76
N LEU A 503 -15.67 -10.20 14.08
CA LEU A 503 -14.35 -10.83 13.94
C LEU A 503 -14.30 -12.08 14.85
N ASP A 504 -13.36 -13.00 14.63
CA ASP A 504 -13.30 -14.28 15.36
C ASP A 504 -13.64 -14.08 16.86
N PRO A 505 -14.60 -14.85 17.42
CA PRO A 505 -15.23 -14.61 18.73
C PRO A 505 -14.28 -14.63 19.93
N SER A 506 -12.98 -14.76 19.71
CA SER A 506 -11.93 -14.64 20.72
C SER A 506 -11.09 -13.36 20.65
N ILE A 507 -11.46 -12.40 19.81
CA ILE A 507 -11.03 -11.00 19.94
C ILE A 507 -11.70 -10.39 21.19
N VAL A 508 -11.17 -10.71 22.35
CA VAL A 508 -11.27 -9.82 23.51
C VAL A 508 -10.07 -8.89 23.38
N ILE A 509 -10.32 -7.66 22.94
CA ILE A 509 -9.34 -6.59 23.05
C ILE A 509 -9.09 -6.43 24.55
N ALA A 510 -8.00 -6.99 25.06
CA ALA A 510 -7.44 -6.59 26.34
C ALA A 510 -6.76 -5.22 26.17
N SER A 511 -7.50 -4.23 25.68
CA SER A 511 -7.22 -2.83 25.95
C SER A 511 -7.83 -2.58 27.32
N GLY A 512 -7.00 -2.14 28.26
CA GLY A 512 -7.34 -2.01 29.67
C GLY A 512 -8.75 -1.48 29.94
N ALA A 513 -9.36 -2.04 30.98
CA ALA A 513 -10.65 -1.64 31.51
C ALA A 513 -10.82 -0.10 31.54
N VAL A 514 -11.60 0.44 30.59
CA VAL A 514 -12.49 1.54 30.94
C VAL A 514 -13.71 0.86 31.55
N ARG A 515 -13.75 0.83 32.89
CA ARG A 515 -15.02 0.58 33.58
C ARG A 515 -16.03 1.57 32.99
N PRO A 516 -17.22 1.15 32.54
CA PRO A 516 -18.30 2.11 32.45
C PRO A 516 -18.42 2.71 33.85
N ASN A 517 -18.23 4.04 33.97
CA ASN A 517 -18.59 4.71 35.21
C ASN A 517 -20.00 4.23 35.58
N PRO A 518 -20.24 3.77 36.82
CA PRO A 518 -21.60 3.62 37.29
C PRO A 518 -22.30 4.98 37.10
N PRO A 519 -23.62 5.01 36.82
CA PRO A 519 -24.35 6.27 36.86
C PRO A 519 -24.03 6.94 38.20
N ALA A 520 -23.62 8.21 38.15
CA ALA A 520 -23.29 8.99 39.32
C ALA A 520 -24.41 8.84 40.35
N GLU A 521 -24.07 8.30 41.52
CA GLU A 521 -24.92 8.45 42.70
C GLU A 521 -25.19 9.94 42.88
N VAL A 522 -26.48 10.26 43.03
CA VAL A 522 -26.94 11.58 43.46
C VAL A 522 -26.36 11.81 44.85
N VAL A 523 -25.30 12.62 44.91
CA VAL A 523 -24.82 13.18 46.17
C VAL A 523 -25.58 14.49 46.36
N ASP A 524 -26.54 14.46 47.28
CA ASP A 524 -27.22 15.68 47.76
C ASP A 524 -26.18 16.70 48.27
N PRO A 525 -26.36 18.00 47.99
CA PRO A 525 -25.46 19.03 48.48
C PRO A 525 -25.54 19.14 50.02
N PRO A 526 -24.43 19.43 50.72
CA PRO A 526 -24.45 19.55 52.16
C PRO A 526 -25.22 20.80 52.60
N ALA A 527 -25.98 20.64 53.68
CA ALA A 527 -26.78 21.68 54.31
C ALA A 527 -25.93 22.87 54.77
N VAL A 528 -26.46 24.08 54.54
CA VAL A 528 -25.93 25.35 55.03
C VAL A 528 -26.19 25.45 56.53
N ASP A 529 -25.15 25.73 57.32
CA ASP A 529 -25.24 26.07 58.74
C ASP A 529 -25.86 27.48 58.89
N PRO A 530 -26.99 27.65 59.60
CA PRO A 530 -27.65 28.95 59.75
C PRO A 530 -26.98 29.92 60.74
N ASN A 531 -25.89 29.56 61.41
CA ASN A 531 -25.37 30.32 62.57
C ASN A 531 -23.88 30.72 62.50
N ALA A 532 -23.41 31.25 61.36
CA ALA A 532 -22.13 31.96 61.33
C ALA A 532 -22.36 33.50 61.29
N PRO A 533 -21.87 34.27 62.29
CA PRO A 533 -22.14 35.70 62.42
C PRO A 533 -21.35 36.55 61.43
N VAL A 534 -22.02 37.61 60.95
CA VAL A 534 -21.53 38.67 60.07
C VAL A 534 -20.68 39.65 60.87
N ASP A 535 -19.52 40.05 60.34
CA ASP A 535 -18.83 41.28 60.77
C ASP A 535 -18.71 42.25 59.57
N PRO A 536 -19.07 43.54 59.73
CA PRO A 536 -19.30 44.47 58.64
C PRO A 536 -18.16 45.47 58.52
N ASP A 537 -17.38 45.42 57.45
CA ASP A 537 -16.74 46.65 56.96
C ASP A 537 -16.36 46.56 55.48
N SER A 538 -17.25 47.09 54.63
CA SER A 538 -16.84 47.92 53.50
C SER A 538 -18.11 48.48 52.87
N THR A 539 -18.40 49.75 53.17
CA THR A 539 -19.50 50.52 52.58
C THR A 539 -19.39 50.62 51.05
N PRO A 540 -20.53 50.71 50.34
CA PRO A 540 -20.59 50.71 48.89
C PRO A 540 -20.41 52.12 48.31
N ALA A 541 -19.74 52.20 47.14
CA ALA A 541 -19.79 53.38 46.29
C ALA A 541 -20.79 53.13 45.14
N ASP A 542 -21.54 54.18 44.85
CA ASP A 542 -22.74 54.29 44.02
C ASP A 542 -22.64 53.86 42.54
N PRO A 543 -23.80 53.63 41.88
CA PRO A 543 -23.92 53.05 40.54
C PRO A 543 -23.77 54.10 39.43
N VAL A 544 -23.21 53.71 38.28
CA VAL A 544 -23.17 54.54 37.07
C VAL A 544 -23.73 53.75 35.89
N GLU A 545 -24.94 54.20 35.49
CA GLU A 545 -25.60 54.20 34.17
C GLU A 545 -25.51 52.98 33.23
N GLU A 546 -26.69 52.36 33.05
CA GLU A 546 -27.09 51.64 31.84
C GLU A 546 -27.06 52.56 30.62
N ASN A 547 -26.36 52.13 29.56
CA ASN A 547 -26.55 52.64 28.20
C ASN A 547 -27.42 51.61 27.45
N PRO A 548 -28.50 52.01 26.75
CA PRO A 548 -29.51 51.08 26.28
C PRO A 548 -29.03 50.27 25.08
N GLU A 549 -29.38 48.99 25.12
CA GLU A 549 -29.27 48.02 24.05
C GLU A 549 -30.02 48.54 22.81
N VAL A 550 -29.28 48.77 21.71
CA VAL A 550 -29.89 49.06 20.40
C VAL A 550 -30.64 47.80 19.95
N PRO A 551 -31.93 47.87 19.60
CA PRO A 551 -32.67 46.69 19.16
C PRO A 551 -32.03 46.12 17.90
N ALA A 552 -31.57 44.87 17.97
CA ALA A 552 -31.17 44.13 16.79
C ALA A 552 -32.38 43.98 15.86
N GLU A 553 -32.27 44.52 14.64
CA GLU A 553 -33.27 44.32 13.61
C GLU A 553 -33.52 42.81 13.37
N PRO A 554 -34.76 42.41 13.06
CA PRO A 554 -35.09 41.01 12.84
C PRO A 554 -34.31 40.47 11.63
N VAL A 555 -33.34 39.59 11.92
CA VAL A 555 -32.57 38.88 10.87
C VAL A 555 -33.51 37.89 10.20
N VAL A 556 -34.03 38.25 9.03
CA VAL A 556 -34.79 37.34 8.17
C VAL A 556 -33.90 36.13 7.84
N PRO A 557 -34.35 34.88 8.07
CA PRO A 557 -33.58 33.69 7.73
C PRO A 557 -33.25 33.67 6.24
N LEU A 558 -31.96 33.57 5.90
CA LEU A 558 -31.53 33.55 4.50
C LEU A 558 -32.06 32.31 3.77
N PRO A 559 -32.40 32.43 2.48
CA PRO A 559 -32.89 31.31 1.68
C PRO A 559 -31.83 30.20 1.56
N PRO A 560 -32.22 28.92 1.43
CA PRO A 560 -31.29 27.80 1.27
C PRO A 560 -30.42 27.95 0.01
N LEU A 561 -29.15 27.51 0.10
CA LEU A 561 -28.19 27.64 -1.00
C LEU A 561 -28.60 26.81 -2.22
N GLU A 562 -28.66 27.47 -3.37
CA GLU A 562 -28.87 26.79 -4.65
C GLU A 562 -27.69 25.88 -5.04
N PRO A 563 -27.87 24.87 -5.92
CA PRO A 563 -26.77 24.09 -6.46
C PRO A 563 -25.76 24.96 -7.23
N LEU A 564 -24.48 24.54 -7.25
CA LEU A 564 -23.44 25.24 -7.99
C LEU A 564 -23.67 25.11 -9.50
N VAL A 565 -23.42 26.20 -10.23
CA VAL A 565 -23.38 26.21 -11.68
C VAL A 565 -21.96 25.81 -12.10
N VAL A 566 -21.83 24.71 -12.82
CA VAL A 566 -20.52 24.19 -13.25
C VAL A 566 -20.36 24.41 -14.74
N GLU A 567 -19.28 25.09 -15.14
CA GLU A 567 -18.89 25.25 -16.54
C GLU A 567 -17.59 24.51 -16.81
N ARG A 568 -17.52 23.84 -17.96
CA ARG A 568 -16.32 23.14 -18.40
C ARG A 568 -15.77 23.81 -19.65
N VAL A 569 -14.58 24.38 -19.53
CA VAL A 569 -13.84 24.92 -20.67
C VAL A 569 -12.74 23.95 -21.04
N THR A 570 -12.80 23.46 -22.28
CA THR A 570 -11.78 22.59 -22.87
C THR A 570 -10.85 23.42 -23.74
N ASN A 571 -9.59 23.50 -23.35
CA ASN A 571 -8.54 24.17 -24.11
C ASN A 571 -7.61 23.14 -24.76
N ASP A 572 -7.28 23.36 -26.03
CA ASP A 572 -6.35 22.50 -26.74
C ASP A 572 -4.91 22.77 -26.27
N VAL A 573 -4.18 21.71 -25.92
CA VAL A 573 -2.77 21.78 -25.56
C VAL A 573 -1.94 21.47 -26.78
N PHE A 574 -1.02 22.38 -27.12
CA PHE A 574 -0.15 22.25 -28.27
C PHE A 574 1.31 22.02 -27.87
N TYR A 575 2.03 21.24 -28.67
CA TYR A 575 3.47 20.99 -28.57
C TYR A 575 4.15 21.33 -29.89
N THR A 576 5.25 22.09 -29.84
CA THR A 576 6.05 22.40 -31.03
C THR A 576 7.20 21.40 -31.16
N VAL A 577 7.25 20.68 -32.27
CA VAL A 577 8.24 19.62 -32.54
C VAL A 577 9.66 20.19 -32.54
N GLY A 578 10.53 19.67 -31.68
CA GLY A 578 11.94 20.02 -31.60
C GLY A 578 12.84 19.12 -32.47
N ARG A 579 14.11 19.52 -32.64
CA ARG A 579 15.10 18.71 -33.35
C ARG A 579 15.31 17.38 -32.62
N GLY A 580 15.12 16.27 -33.33
CA GLY A 580 15.26 14.91 -32.81
C GLY A 580 14.02 14.36 -32.07
N ASP A 581 12.89 15.07 -32.10
CA ASP A 581 11.62 14.54 -31.59
C ASP A 581 11.03 13.46 -32.50
N THR A 582 10.33 12.51 -31.88
CA THR A 582 9.48 11.53 -32.56
C THR A 582 8.07 11.60 -32.00
N MET A 583 7.06 11.25 -32.80
CA MET A 583 5.66 11.28 -32.38
C MET A 583 5.41 10.44 -31.12
N LEU A 584 6.13 9.32 -30.98
CA LEU A 584 6.12 8.46 -29.80
C LEU A 584 6.66 9.18 -28.55
N ARG A 585 7.79 9.88 -28.65
CA ARG A 585 8.37 10.63 -27.52
C ARG A 585 7.50 11.80 -27.09
N ILE A 586 6.92 12.51 -28.06
CA ILE A 586 5.98 13.60 -27.81
C ILE A 586 4.71 13.07 -27.13
N ALA A 587 4.17 11.94 -27.61
CA ALA A 587 3.01 11.29 -27.01
C ALA A 587 3.27 10.90 -25.55
N PHE A 588 4.40 10.24 -25.29
CA PHE A 588 4.81 9.85 -23.94
C PHE A 588 4.93 11.05 -22.99
N ARG A 589 5.62 12.11 -23.41
CA ARG A 589 5.80 13.33 -22.60
C ARG A 589 4.48 14.02 -22.25
N ASN A 590 3.51 13.96 -23.16
CA ASN A 590 2.21 14.62 -23.02
C ASN A 590 1.10 13.66 -22.55
N ARG A 591 1.46 12.46 -22.06
CA ARG A 591 0.53 11.45 -21.53
C ARG A 591 -0.61 11.10 -22.49
N THR A 592 -0.31 11.02 -23.79
CA THR A 592 -1.24 10.64 -24.86
C THR A 592 -0.62 9.52 -25.73
N THR A 593 -1.24 9.15 -26.85
CA THR A 593 -0.68 8.16 -27.79
C THR A 593 -0.31 8.81 -29.13
N ALA A 594 0.68 8.26 -29.82
CA ALA A 594 1.06 8.73 -31.15
C ALA A 594 -0.12 8.63 -32.14
N ALA A 595 -0.96 7.60 -32.00
CA ALA A 595 -2.18 7.43 -32.79
C ALA A 595 -3.21 8.54 -32.50
N LYS A 596 -3.37 8.93 -31.23
CA LYS A 596 -4.28 10.02 -30.86
C LYS A 596 -3.77 11.39 -31.30
N ILE A 597 -2.47 11.67 -31.16
CA ILE A 597 -1.89 12.89 -31.75
C ILE A 597 -2.09 12.87 -33.27
N ALA A 598 -1.91 11.72 -33.92
CA ALA A 598 -2.09 11.62 -35.35
C ALA A 598 -3.52 11.88 -35.81
N SER A 599 -4.52 11.34 -35.10
CA SER A 599 -5.93 11.63 -35.38
C SER A 599 -6.28 13.09 -35.11
N ASP A 600 -5.83 13.63 -33.97
CA ASP A 600 -6.17 14.98 -33.52
C ASP A 600 -5.50 16.08 -34.38
N ASN A 601 -4.51 15.71 -35.19
CA ASN A 601 -3.78 16.61 -36.10
C ASN A 601 -3.86 16.22 -37.58
N ASN A 602 -4.74 15.28 -37.94
CA ASN A 602 -4.90 14.80 -39.33
C ASN A 602 -3.59 14.30 -39.97
N ILE A 603 -2.73 13.62 -39.21
CA ILE A 603 -1.44 13.09 -39.67
C ILE A 603 -1.60 11.63 -40.09
N ARG A 604 -1.43 11.34 -41.38
CA ARG A 604 -1.55 9.97 -41.92
C ARG A 604 -0.36 9.07 -41.60
N ASN A 605 0.84 9.63 -41.45
CA ASN A 605 2.05 8.87 -41.15
C ASN A 605 2.74 9.45 -39.91
N VAL A 606 2.65 8.74 -38.80
CA VAL A 606 3.19 9.13 -37.49
C VAL A 606 4.71 9.30 -37.47
N ASN A 607 5.42 8.76 -38.46
CA ASN A 607 6.88 8.88 -38.58
C ASN A 607 7.32 10.13 -39.37
N ARG A 608 6.38 10.92 -39.91
CA ARG A 608 6.68 12.14 -40.67
C ARG A 608 6.18 13.38 -39.95
N ILE A 609 6.96 13.83 -38.96
CA ILE A 609 6.81 15.14 -38.32
C ILE A 609 8.02 16.03 -38.62
N ARG A 610 7.81 17.35 -38.67
CA ARG A 610 8.86 18.33 -39.01
C ARG A 610 9.20 19.19 -37.81
N VAL A 611 10.47 19.55 -37.65
CA VAL A 611 10.88 20.53 -36.63
C VAL A 611 10.12 21.84 -36.84
N GLY A 612 9.60 22.42 -35.77
CA GLY A 612 8.73 23.61 -35.79
C GLY A 612 7.24 23.31 -36.02
N GLN A 613 6.86 22.07 -36.34
CA GLN A 613 5.45 21.69 -36.50
C GLN A 613 4.72 21.77 -35.15
N ARG A 614 3.55 22.42 -35.12
CA ARG A 614 2.71 22.53 -33.92
C ARG A 614 1.67 21.40 -33.91
N LEU A 615 1.70 20.56 -32.87
CA LEU A 615 0.83 19.41 -32.72
C LEU A 615 -0.11 19.59 -31.52
N LYS A 616 -1.41 19.41 -31.71
CA LYS A 616 -2.37 19.22 -30.63
C LYS A 616 -2.07 17.89 -29.93
N VAL A 617 -1.62 17.95 -28.69
CA VAL A 617 -1.18 16.77 -27.93
C VAL A 617 -2.16 16.35 -26.83
N GLY A 618 -3.19 17.15 -26.61
CA GLY A 618 -4.25 16.84 -25.66
C GLY A 618 -5.21 18.01 -25.52
N GLN A 619 -6.12 17.89 -24.56
CA GLN A 619 -7.00 18.96 -24.12
C GLN A 619 -6.87 19.07 -22.60
N THR A 620 -6.81 20.28 -22.10
CA THR A 620 -6.98 20.54 -20.66
C THR A 620 -8.41 21.00 -20.45
N THR A 621 -9.13 20.28 -19.59
CA THR A 621 -10.47 20.67 -19.16
C THR A 621 -10.32 21.40 -17.84
N GLN A 622 -10.63 22.69 -17.83
CA GLN A 622 -10.78 23.44 -16.59
C GLN A 622 -12.26 23.45 -16.23
N GLU A 623 -12.57 22.94 -15.04
CA GLU A 623 -13.90 23.00 -14.47
C GLU A 623 -13.96 24.23 -13.55
N MET A 624 -14.82 25.17 -13.91
CA MET A 624 -15.08 26.37 -13.13
C MET A 624 -16.43 26.19 -12.43
N SER A 625 -16.45 26.51 -11.14
CA SER A 625 -17.68 26.49 -10.37
C SER A 625 -18.12 27.92 -10.10
N TYR A 626 -19.42 28.14 -10.18
CA TYR A 626 -20.04 29.43 -9.94
C TYR A 626 -21.17 29.28 -8.93
N HIS A 627 -21.28 30.28 -8.07
CA HIS A 627 -22.45 30.49 -7.24
C HIS A 627 -23.41 31.41 -7.98
N ARG A 628 -24.68 31.00 -8.10
CA ARG A 628 -25.76 31.91 -8.50
C ARG A 628 -26.19 32.69 -7.27
N SER A 629 -25.96 34.01 -7.30
CA SER A 629 -26.24 34.91 -6.18
C SER A 629 -27.73 34.93 -5.87
N GLN A 630 -28.08 34.90 -4.60
CA GLN A 630 -29.44 34.95 -4.05
C GLN A 630 -29.66 36.30 -3.36
N GLU A 631 -30.89 36.56 -2.93
CA GLU A 631 -31.23 37.82 -2.25
C GLU A 631 -30.39 38.05 -0.99
N GLY A 632 -29.76 39.22 -0.90
CA GLY A 632 -28.92 39.61 0.23
C GLY A 632 -27.46 39.11 0.18
N ASP A 633 -27.02 38.50 -0.91
CA ASP A 633 -25.63 38.05 -1.04
C ASP A 633 -24.64 39.21 -1.23
N THR A 634 -23.50 39.09 -0.55
CA THR A 634 -22.28 39.91 -0.73
C THR A 634 -21.08 38.96 -0.95
N PRO A 635 -19.93 39.43 -1.45
CA PRO A 635 -18.74 38.59 -1.58
C PRO A 635 -18.35 37.89 -0.27
N GLU A 636 -18.51 38.55 0.87
CA GLU A 636 -18.26 38.01 2.22
C GLU A 636 -19.23 36.88 2.56
N ARG A 637 -20.53 37.10 2.33
CA ARG A 637 -21.56 36.10 2.59
C ARG A 637 -21.42 34.89 1.68
N ILE A 638 -21.08 35.09 0.40
CA ILE A 638 -20.84 33.98 -0.52
C ILE A 638 -19.58 33.22 -0.11
N ALA A 639 -18.50 33.92 0.25
CA ALA A 639 -17.26 33.33 0.74
C ALA A 639 -17.50 32.43 1.95
N GLU A 640 -18.25 32.94 2.92
CA GLU A 640 -18.65 32.21 4.12
C GLU A 640 -19.53 30.99 3.79
N ARG A 641 -20.65 31.21 3.07
CA ARG A 641 -21.66 30.18 2.79
C ARG A 641 -21.18 29.09 1.83
N ARG A 642 -20.25 29.40 0.92
CA ARG A 642 -19.64 28.43 -0.02
C ARG A 642 -18.29 27.90 0.43
N SER A 643 -17.80 28.36 1.58
CA SER A 643 -16.47 27.97 2.11
C SER A 643 -15.33 28.25 1.12
N VAL A 644 -15.40 29.39 0.43
CA VAL A 644 -14.36 29.88 -0.51
C VAL A 644 -13.75 31.14 0.08
N ALA A 645 -12.42 31.29 0.07
CA ALA A 645 -11.79 32.45 0.67
C ALA A 645 -12.23 33.76 -0.02
N LEU A 646 -12.58 34.79 0.75
CA LEU A 646 -12.96 36.10 0.21
C LEU A 646 -11.92 36.67 -0.78
N PRO A 647 -10.60 36.62 -0.51
CA PRO A 647 -9.60 37.03 -1.51
C PRO A 647 -9.65 36.22 -2.81
N THR A 648 -10.05 34.94 -2.75
CA THR A 648 -10.25 34.11 -3.94
C THR A 648 -11.49 34.54 -4.72
N ILE A 649 -12.61 34.81 -4.05
CA ILE A 649 -13.82 35.35 -4.71
C ILE A 649 -13.52 36.70 -5.36
N LEU A 650 -12.90 37.64 -4.64
CA LEU A 650 -12.56 38.96 -5.17
C LEU A 650 -11.49 38.88 -6.27
N GLY A 651 -10.55 37.94 -6.17
CA GLY A 651 -9.51 37.71 -7.18
C GLY A 651 -10.03 37.07 -8.46
N LEU A 652 -11.01 36.17 -8.37
CA LEU A 652 -11.64 35.51 -9.53
C LEU A 652 -12.72 36.39 -10.18
N ASN A 653 -13.26 37.37 -9.45
CA ASN A 653 -14.34 38.25 -9.90
C ASN A 653 -13.91 39.70 -9.69
N THR A 654 -13.00 40.19 -10.53
CA THR A 654 -12.34 41.51 -10.38
C THR A 654 -13.29 42.71 -10.43
N SER A 655 -14.55 42.53 -10.85
CA SER A 655 -15.60 43.54 -10.82
C SER A 655 -16.31 43.67 -9.46
N LEU A 656 -16.13 42.71 -8.55
CA LEU A 656 -16.75 42.71 -7.22
C LEU A 656 -15.86 43.41 -6.20
N ARG A 657 -16.49 44.16 -5.28
CA ARG A 657 -15.82 44.82 -4.15
C ARG A 657 -16.36 44.31 -2.82
N SER A 658 -15.50 44.32 -1.81
CA SER A 658 -15.88 43.95 -0.44
C SER A 658 -17.10 44.77 0.05
N GLY A 659 -18.08 44.10 0.64
CA GLY A 659 -19.32 44.70 1.14
C GLY A 659 -20.36 45.06 0.07
N GLN A 660 -20.08 44.82 -1.22
CA GLN A 660 -21.03 45.09 -2.30
C GLN A 660 -22.19 44.08 -2.27
N VAL A 661 -23.43 44.56 -2.30
CA VAL A 661 -24.60 43.70 -2.53
C VAL A 661 -24.62 43.25 -3.99
N ILE A 662 -24.76 41.95 -4.21
CA ILE A 662 -24.73 41.33 -5.53
C ILE A 662 -26.16 41.09 -5.99
N THR A 663 -26.48 41.55 -7.19
CA THR A 663 -27.81 41.37 -7.79
C THR A 663 -28.15 39.87 -7.88
N PRO A 664 -29.32 39.43 -7.39
CA PRO A 664 -29.74 38.05 -7.49
C PRO A 664 -29.71 37.53 -8.93
N GLY A 665 -29.30 36.28 -9.10
CA GLY A 665 -29.10 35.63 -10.40
C GLY A 665 -27.70 35.82 -11.01
N THR A 666 -26.88 36.75 -10.49
CA THR A 666 -25.50 36.96 -10.94
C THR A 666 -24.61 35.75 -10.63
N LEU A 667 -23.82 35.30 -11.61
CA LEU A 667 -22.85 34.21 -11.41
C LEU A 667 -21.55 34.75 -10.82
N VAL A 668 -21.18 34.23 -9.65
CA VAL A 668 -19.95 34.57 -8.94
C VAL A 668 -19.02 33.36 -9.01
N ARG A 669 -17.86 33.54 -9.63
CA ARG A 669 -16.89 32.47 -9.84
C ARG A 669 -16.22 32.08 -8.52
N LEU A 670 -16.16 30.78 -8.26
CA LEU A 670 -15.60 30.18 -7.05
C LEU A 670 -14.28 29.43 -7.30
N SER A 671 -14.06 28.89 -8.51
CA SER A 671 -12.85 28.14 -8.90
C SER A 671 -12.42 28.36 -10.35
#